data_AF-A0A8T0CWX9-F1
#
_entry.id   AF-A0A8T0CWX9-F1
#
_cell.length_a   1.000
_cell.length_b   1.000
_cell.length_c   1.000
_cell.angle_alpha   90.00
_cell.angle_beta   90.00
_cell.angle_gamma   90.00
#
_symmetry.space_group_name_H-M   'P 1'
#
loop_
_entity.id
_entity.type
_entity.pdbx_description
1 polymer ?
#
loop_
_entity_poly.entity_id
_entity_poly.type
_entity_poly.pdbx_seq_one_letter_code
_entity_poly.pdbx_strand_id
1 'polypeptide(L)'
;MSCYLAQNLRYCHPGSSSSINSSYEQCLSPIMKRLTTLWHVICLFVVSSKDEQPINRFVDLFHGDQLPSLLNDGAMDPKFLRLHLLVHDNQDGSPETATKFLNEMRSTLGSNSSQLLCINSSQGGLVEHLQNPWAPFKTDASPTQRLGCFLNIDDFNEIKNLMQDLASKHVIPYMEEKVRVLNQQVSATRKGFRNQIKNLWWRKGKEDTPDASNGPVYTYSSIESQIRVLGDYAFMLRDYELALSNYRLISTDYKLDKAWKRYAGVQEMMGLTYFLLDQSRKEAEYCMENAFNTYLKTGPTGHQNATRSGLWWVEMLKTRNQFKEAAGVYFRISGEEPLHSAVMLEQASYCYLLSKPPMLRKFGFHLILSGNQYKKSDQIKHAIRTYRRAISVLKGTTWRYIQDHLHFHIGQWYSFLGLYDFAVSHLMEVLSCGHQSKTTQEFFLKTFLQTIQKSGKACEVMRLPLPVINSSSLKVVFEDHRTYASSAAAGVRESIWQSLEEDIVPSLPTVRSNWLDVQSNFILKRNKDSNICIVGEAIKVAIEFQNPLQISIPLSDVSLMCELCARADDADSEANSSTAELQNNETTKLNADRFINSNESSFALSNVEFTLEGGGRKMVQLTVTPRVEGTFKIVGVKWKLSSSLVGFHNFVTSPVKKIQKGRKKNKQSPADNLKFVVVKPVPRLEGFIQSLPEKVYAGELQQLTLELNNKSDLSVKNLKMKISHPRFLNIGNQRNWNMDYPACLEKKTNGVEQTLLEQTSNLLQKVFLFPEETIVQGDTSFLWPLWLHAAVPGKVSLYIILYYEIENPESIIKYRTLRMLYNLEVFPSLDVSFQISACPSTLEEFLVRMDVANKTSSKNFQIHQLSSIGYQWEISLLQPTDSMYSSPTLLSGQAFSCYLMLKKRKRLDSSEGNGSLSLAVSDVPLSTEGGGRVMYDISLSQ
;
A
#
# COMPACT_ATOMS: atom_id res chain seq x y z
N MET A 1 -5.66 52.10 -6.28
CA MET A 1 -5.46 50.89 -7.13
C MET A 1 -4.27 50.05 -6.70
N SER A 2 -3.06 50.61 -6.54
CA SER A 2 -1.87 49.86 -6.07
C SER A 2 -2.05 49.23 -4.69
N CYS A 3 -2.68 49.95 -3.75
CA CYS A 3 -3.04 49.40 -2.43
C CYS A 3 -4.13 48.31 -2.49
N TYR A 4 -5.04 48.38 -3.48
CA TYR A 4 -6.10 47.39 -3.66
C TYR A 4 -5.57 46.06 -4.24
N LEU A 5 -4.56 46.12 -5.11
CA LEU A 5 -3.79 44.95 -5.57
C LEU A 5 -2.94 44.35 -4.46
N ALA A 6 -2.23 45.19 -3.69
CA ALA A 6 -1.42 44.73 -2.55
C ALA A 6 -2.29 44.06 -1.47
N GLN A 7 -3.48 44.60 -1.20
CA GLN A 7 -4.46 43.95 -0.31
C GLN A 7 -5.01 42.66 -0.92
N ASN A 8 -5.50 42.64 -2.17
CA ASN A 8 -6.10 41.42 -2.74
C ASN A 8 -5.10 40.28 -2.96
N LEU A 9 -3.83 40.57 -3.27
CA LEU A 9 -2.77 39.55 -3.35
C LEU A 9 -2.41 38.98 -1.98
N ARG A 10 -2.52 39.77 -0.90
CA ARG A 10 -2.39 39.29 0.49
C ARG A 10 -3.63 38.53 0.98
N TYR A 11 -4.84 38.94 0.56
CA TYR A 11 -6.12 38.36 1.02
C TYR A 11 -6.57 37.09 0.30
N CYS A 12 -5.90 36.66 -0.78
CA CYS A 12 -6.15 35.35 -1.40
C CYS A 12 -5.69 34.15 -0.53
N HIS A 13 -5.10 34.38 0.65
CA HIS A 13 -4.68 33.33 1.59
C HIS A 13 -5.02 33.66 3.05
N PRO A 14 -6.25 33.35 3.53
CA PRO A 14 -6.51 33.31 4.96
C PRO A 14 -5.84 32.04 5.53
N GLY A 15 -4.61 32.16 6.03
CA GLY A 15 -3.91 31.08 6.74
C GLY A 15 -2.42 30.89 6.41
N SER A 16 -1.74 31.84 5.76
CA SER A 16 -0.32 31.71 5.41
C SER A 16 0.62 32.10 6.58
N SER A 17 1.68 31.29 6.78
CA SER A 17 2.81 31.60 7.66
C SER A 17 3.57 32.85 7.20
N SER A 18 4.21 33.58 8.12
CA SER A 18 5.00 34.79 7.87
C SER A 18 6.01 34.69 6.71
N SER A 19 6.55 33.49 6.45
CA SER A 19 7.47 33.23 5.34
C SER A 19 6.84 33.34 3.94
N ILE A 20 5.54 33.02 3.81
CA ILE A 20 4.82 33.10 2.52
C ILE A 20 4.67 34.56 2.12
N ASN A 21 4.28 35.42 3.05
CA ASN A 21 4.18 36.85 2.78
C ASN A 21 5.55 37.43 2.39
N SER A 22 6.65 36.97 3.01
CA SER A 22 7.99 37.43 2.66
C SER A 22 8.42 37.10 1.22
N SER A 23 8.21 35.87 0.72
CA SER A 23 8.61 35.52 -0.66
C SER A 23 7.69 36.15 -1.71
N TYR A 24 6.39 36.23 -1.42
CA TYR A 24 5.43 36.95 -2.28
C TYR A 24 5.75 38.46 -2.29
N GLU A 25 6.08 39.05 -1.14
CA GLU A 25 6.50 40.44 -1.06
C GLU A 25 7.85 40.66 -1.76
N GLN A 26 8.84 39.78 -1.63
CA GLN A 26 10.12 39.93 -2.35
C GLN A 26 9.92 39.91 -3.87
N CYS A 27 9.05 39.04 -4.40
CA CYS A 27 8.80 38.94 -5.84
C CYS A 27 7.88 40.07 -6.35
N LEU A 28 6.83 40.41 -5.60
CA LEU A 28 5.82 41.38 -6.02
C LEU A 28 6.13 42.82 -5.59
N SER A 29 6.94 43.06 -4.56
CA SER A 29 7.27 44.41 -4.07
C SER A 29 7.96 45.29 -5.12
N PRO A 30 8.94 44.81 -5.92
CA PRO A 30 9.53 45.62 -7.00
C PRO A 30 8.51 45.97 -8.09
N ILE A 31 7.59 45.04 -8.38
CA ILE A 31 6.50 45.20 -9.36
C ILE A 31 5.44 46.17 -8.82
N MET A 32 5.13 46.08 -7.54
CA MET A 32 4.14 46.91 -6.86
C MET A 32 4.64 48.33 -6.58
N LYS A 33 5.94 48.51 -6.28
CA LYS A 33 6.58 49.82 -6.13
C LYS A 33 6.63 50.59 -7.45
N ARG A 34 6.50 49.92 -8.60
CA ARG A 34 6.45 50.51 -9.95
C ARG A 34 5.04 50.52 -10.57
N LEU A 35 3.98 50.38 -9.78
CA LEU A 35 2.58 50.38 -10.23
C LEU A 35 2.05 51.74 -10.74
N THR A 36 2.87 52.76 -10.89
CA THR A 36 2.44 54.07 -11.41
C THR A 36 2.25 53.99 -12.92
N THR A 37 1.06 53.55 -13.35
CA THR A 37 0.57 53.74 -14.72
C THR A 37 0.11 55.17 -14.99
N LEU A 38 -0.02 55.97 -13.92
CA LEU A 38 -0.54 57.33 -13.89
C LEU A 38 0.54 58.29 -13.42
N TRP A 39 0.44 59.55 -13.85
CA TRP A 39 1.33 60.63 -13.45
C TRP A 39 1.19 60.97 -11.97
N HIS A 40 2.27 61.46 -11.36
CA HIS A 40 2.22 62.00 -10.01
C HIS A 40 1.37 63.27 -10.01
N VAL A 41 0.31 63.29 -9.21
CA VAL A 41 -0.66 64.40 -9.16
C VAL A 41 -0.15 65.53 -8.26
N ILE A 42 0.46 65.16 -7.13
CA ILE A 42 0.98 66.08 -6.11
C ILE A 42 2.33 65.60 -5.59
N CYS A 43 3.09 66.53 -5.04
CA CYS A 43 4.23 66.24 -4.18
C CYS A 43 4.00 66.87 -2.81
N LEU A 44 4.06 66.05 -1.76
CA LEU A 44 3.93 66.49 -0.38
C LEU A 44 5.33 66.54 0.24
N PHE A 45 5.80 67.75 0.54
CA PHE A 45 7.02 67.96 1.30
C PHE A 45 6.65 67.93 2.78
N VAL A 46 7.36 67.12 3.55
CA VAL A 46 7.08 66.94 4.99
C VAL A 46 8.34 67.28 5.76
N VAL A 47 8.26 68.23 6.67
CA VAL A 47 9.38 68.67 7.53
C VAL A 47 8.94 68.65 8.98
N SER A 48 9.87 68.33 9.88
CA SER A 48 9.61 68.32 11.31
C SER A 48 9.81 69.72 11.89
N SER A 49 8.94 70.13 12.80
CA SER A 49 9.15 71.33 13.60
C SER A 49 10.37 71.27 14.53
N LYS A 50 10.97 70.08 14.73
CA LYS A 50 12.21 69.89 15.52
C LYS A 50 13.48 70.19 14.73
N ASP A 51 13.38 70.37 13.42
CA ASP A 51 14.56 70.68 12.61
C ASP A 51 15.10 72.08 12.99
N GLU A 52 16.42 72.26 13.03
CA GLU A 52 17.07 73.51 13.48
C GLU A 52 16.60 74.75 12.68
N GLN A 53 16.25 74.55 11.40
CA GLN A 53 15.66 75.56 10.50
C GLN A 53 14.63 74.92 9.55
N PRO A 54 13.37 74.74 9.98
CA PRO A 54 12.38 73.96 9.21
C PRO A 54 12.10 74.54 7.82
N ILE A 55 12.13 75.87 7.67
CA ILE A 55 11.85 76.53 6.38
C ILE A 55 12.98 76.31 5.38
N ASN A 56 14.24 76.41 5.82
CA ASN A 56 15.38 76.13 4.96
C ASN A 56 15.42 74.65 4.56
N ARG A 57 14.94 73.74 5.42
CA ARG A 57 14.80 72.32 5.07
C ARG A 57 13.77 72.08 3.95
N PHE A 58 12.66 72.82 3.91
CA PHE A 58 11.74 72.74 2.77
C PHE A 58 12.40 73.16 1.45
N VAL A 59 13.27 74.17 1.50
CA VAL A 59 14.07 74.61 0.35
C VAL A 59 15.14 73.56 -0.01
N ASP A 60 15.74 72.90 0.98
CA ASP A 60 16.75 71.88 0.75
C ASP A 60 16.19 70.61 0.09
N LEU A 61 14.98 70.19 0.48
CA LEU A 61 14.25 69.09 -0.15
C LEU A 61 13.92 69.35 -1.63
N PHE A 62 14.13 70.58 -2.10
CA PHE A 62 13.88 71.00 -3.48
C PHE A 62 15.16 71.03 -4.35
N HIS A 63 16.37 70.86 -3.80
CA HIS A 63 17.60 70.85 -4.61
C HIS A 63 17.55 69.75 -5.68
N GLY A 64 17.88 70.10 -6.93
CA GLY A 64 17.65 69.28 -8.13
C GLY A 64 18.29 67.88 -8.14
N ASP A 65 19.32 67.68 -7.32
CA ASP A 65 20.00 66.38 -7.17
C ASP A 65 19.18 65.36 -6.36
N GLN A 66 18.13 65.79 -5.63
CA GLN A 66 17.26 64.91 -4.83
C GLN A 66 15.93 64.57 -5.53
N LEU A 67 15.63 65.19 -6.67
CA LEU A 67 14.38 64.93 -7.40
C LEU A 67 14.45 63.62 -8.20
N PRO A 68 13.31 62.89 -8.36
CA PRO A 68 13.26 61.69 -9.18
C PRO A 68 13.83 61.89 -10.60
N SER A 69 14.57 60.90 -11.10
CA SER A 69 15.22 60.98 -12.44
C SER A 69 14.25 61.36 -13.56
N LEU A 70 12.97 60.99 -13.46
CA LEU A 70 11.92 61.33 -14.42
C LEU A 70 11.69 62.84 -14.60
N LEU A 71 11.97 63.66 -13.58
CA LEU A 71 11.92 65.12 -13.66
C LEU A 71 13.17 65.68 -14.36
N ASN A 72 14.33 65.08 -14.08
CA ASN A 72 15.61 65.49 -14.66
C ASN A 72 15.72 65.08 -16.15
N ASP A 73 15.10 63.96 -16.53
CA ASP A 73 15.07 63.44 -17.91
C ASP A 73 14.03 64.15 -18.81
N GLY A 74 13.33 65.17 -18.30
CA GLY A 74 12.30 65.91 -19.04
C GLY A 74 11.04 65.09 -19.37
N ALA A 75 10.88 63.92 -18.75
CA ALA A 75 9.72 63.05 -18.94
C ALA A 75 8.49 63.55 -18.17
N MET A 76 8.67 64.27 -17.06
CA MET A 76 7.60 64.80 -16.20
C MET A 76 7.65 66.33 -16.12
N ASP A 77 6.48 66.96 -16.03
CA ASP A 77 6.37 68.41 -15.86
C ASP A 77 6.90 68.82 -14.47
N PRO A 78 7.94 69.69 -14.38
CA PRO A 78 8.45 70.19 -13.10
C PRO A 78 7.47 71.12 -12.36
N LYS A 79 6.40 71.56 -13.03
CA LYS A 79 5.32 72.39 -12.46
C LYS A 79 4.16 71.53 -11.93
N PHE A 80 4.46 70.59 -11.03
CA PHE A 80 3.45 69.83 -10.28
C PHE A 80 2.94 70.58 -9.04
N LEU A 81 1.78 70.19 -8.51
CA LEU A 81 1.22 70.77 -7.29
C LEU A 81 2.08 70.41 -6.08
N ARG A 82 2.52 71.42 -5.34
CA ARG A 82 3.39 71.28 -4.16
C ARG A 82 2.60 71.63 -2.91
N LEU A 83 2.61 70.73 -1.95
CA LEU A 83 2.02 70.92 -0.63
C LEU A 83 3.13 70.77 0.41
N HIS A 84 3.20 71.70 1.35
CA HIS A 84 4.17 71.74 2.43
C HIS A 84 3.43 71.41 3.72
N LEU A 85 3.84 70.32 4.37
CA LEU A 85 3.29 69.84 5.62
C LEU A 85 4.34 69.95 6.71
N LEU A 86 4.10 70.85 7.66
CA LEU A 86 4.88 70.89 8.89
C LEU A 86 4.28 69.89 9.87
N VAL A 87 5.09 68.95 10.35
CA VAL A 87 4.68 67.99 11.39
C VAL A 87 5.23 68.46 12.73
N HIS A 88 4.33 68.66 13.69
CA HIS A 88 4.66 69.04 15.05
C HIS A 88 4.35 67.90 16.01
N ASP A 89 5.35 67.55 16.82
CA ASP A 89 5.18 66.61 17.91
C ASP A 89 4.81 67.40 19.17
N ASN A 90 3.61 67.15 19.68
CA ASN A 90 3.07 67.85 20.85
C ASN A 90 3.85 67.54 22.15
N GLN A 91 4.74 66.53 22.15
CA GLN A 91 5.64 66.25 23.29
C GLN A 91 6.88 67.14 23.30
N ASP A 92 7.24 67.75 22.16
CA ASP A 92 8.54 68.39 21.95
C ASP A 92 8.52 69.91 22.02
N GLY A 93 7.35 70.54 22.06
CA GLY A 93 7.22 71.99 22.15
C GLY A 93 5.79 72.46 22.39
N SER A 94 5.65 73.73 22.76
CA SER A 94 4.33 74.37 22.91
C SER A 94 3.66 74.61 21.56
N PRO A 95 2.32 74.55 21.44
CA PRO A 95 1.60 74.80 20.19
C PRO A 95 1.85 76.20 19.58
N GLU A 96 2.30 77.16 20.39
CA GLU A 96 2.67 78.51 19.97
C GLU A 96 3.86 78.52 19.00
N THR A 97 4.85 77.63 19.18
CA THR A 97 6.01 77.55 18.26
C THR A 97 5.60 76.99 16.91
N ALA A 98 4.72 75.99 16.89
CA ALA A 98 4.17 75.41 15.67
C ALA A 98 3.37 76.46 14.87
N THR A 99 2.57 77.30 15.54
CA THR A 99 1.82 78.37 14.88
C THR A 99 2.73 79.47 14.33
N LYS A 100 3.84 79.79 15.02
CA LYS A 100 4.85 80.74 14.52
C LYS A 100 5.50 80.22 13.24
N PHE A 101 5.97 78.97 13.24
CA PHE A 101 6.55 78.36 12.03
C PHE A 101 5.54 78.22 10.89
N LEU A 102 4.27 77.91 11.19
CA LEU A 102 3.21 77.88 10.18
C LEU A 102 2.98 79.25 9.55
N ASN A 103 2.97 80.34 10.33
CA ASN A 103 2.81 81.70 9.81
C ASN A 103 4.01 82.12 8.95
N GLU A 104 5.21 81.77 9.40
CA GLU A 104 6.44 82.01 8.64
C GLU A 104 6.45 81.19 7.32
N MET A 105 6.04 79.91 7.36
CA MET A 105 5.88 79.04 6.19
C MET A 105 4.83 79.60 5.20
N ARG A 106 3.69 80.09 5.69
CA ARG A 106 2.65 80.71 4.86
C ARG A 106 3.13 81.99 4.18
N SER A 107 4.07 82.71 4.78
CA SER A 107 4.66 83.93 4.22
C SER A 107 5.73 83.64 3.16
N THR A 108 6.51 82.56 3.31
CA THR A 108 7.65 82.23 2.45
C THR A 108 7.29 81.26 1.31
N LEU A 109 6.43 80.27 1.56
CA LEU A 109 6.10 79.18 0.62
C LEU A 109 4.67 79.23 0.06
N GLY A 110 3.90 80.24 0.48
CA GLY A 110 2.52 80.49 0.04
C GLY A 110 1.47 79.98 1.03
N SER A 111 0.41 80.78 1.23
CA SER A 111 -0.58 80.53 2.29
C SER A 111 -1.52 79.34 2.00
N ASN A 112 -1.81 79.06 0.72
CA ASN A 112 -2.73 77.99 0.31
C ASN A 112 -2.05 76.61 0.16
N SER A 113 -0.73 76.56 0.20
CA SER A 113 0.08 75.33 0.02
C SER A 113 0.70 74.83 1.32
N SER A 114 0.39 75.46 2.46
CA SER A 114 1.09 75.30 3.74
C SER A 114 0.14 74.81 4.83
N GLN A 115 0.36 73.58 5.32
CA GLN A 115 -0.44 72.90 6.33
C GLN A 115 0.39 72.50 7.56
N LEU A 116 -0.25 72.43 8.72
CA LEU A 116 0.34 71.99 9.98
C LEU A 116 -0.40 70.73 10.45
N LEU A 117 0.34 69.71 10.86
CA LEU A 117 -0.19 68.51 11.49
C LEU A 117 0.46 68.35 12.86
N CYS A 118 -0.33 68.49 13.91
CA CYS A 118 0.10 68.22 15.27
C CYS A 118 -0.26 66.77 15.64
N ILE A 119 0.71 66.00 16.14
CA ILE A 119 0.56 64.59 16.49
C ILE A 119 1.24 64.29 17.83
N ASN A 120 1.06 63.07 18.33
CA ASN A 120 1.61 62.55 19.58
C ASN A 120 1.02 63.26 20.81
N SER A 121 -0.30 63.39 20.83
CA SER A 121 -1.03 64.11 21.90
C SER A 121 -1.24 63.27 23.17
N SER A 122 -0.94 61.97 23.16
CA SER A 122 -1.12 61.09 24.32
C SER A 122 0.01 61.22 25.34
N GLN A 123 -0.32 61.31 26.64
CA GLN A 123 0.67 61.29 27.71
C GLN A 123 0.96 59.85 28.15
N GLY A 124 2.18 59.37 27.90
CA GLY A 124 2.72 58.18 28.57
C GLY A 124 2.76 56.87 27.77
N GLY A 125 2.39 56.83 26.48
CA GLY A 125 2.68 55.70 25.57
C GLY A 125 2.14 54.31 25.97
N LEU A 126 1.38 54.22 27.06
CA LEU A 126 0.94 53.01 27.75
C LEU A 126 -0.47 52.55 27.36
N VAL A 127 -1.20 53.37 26.60
CA VAL A 127 -2.56 53.05 26.18
C VAL A 127 -2.53 52.28 24.86
N GLU A 128 -3.05 51.05 24.85
CA GLU A 128 -3.33 50.31 23.61
C GLU A 128 -4.46 51.03 22.86
N HIS A 129 -4.09 51.94 21.96
CA HIS A 129 -5.01 52.50 20.99
C HIS A 129 -5.16 51.55 19.78
N LEU A 130 -6.31 51.64 19.09
CA LEU A 130 -6.74 50.84 17.93
C LEU A 130 -5.62 50.25 17.06
N GLN A 131 -5.86 49.05 16.51
CA GLN A 131 -4.97 48.33 15.57
C GLN A 131 -4.03 49.27 14.81
N ASN A 132 -2.72 49.16 15.07
CA ASN A 132 -1.68 49.97 14.44
C ASN A 132 -1.91 50.04 12.91
N PRO A 133 -2.31 51.21 12.36
CA PRO A 133 -2.63 51.31 10.93
C PRO A 133 -1.38 51.21 10.05
N TRP A 134 -0.18 51.29 10.63
CA TRP A 134 1.10 51.04 9.97
C TRP A 134 1.52 49.56 10.01
N ALA A 135 0.82 48.70 10.76
CA ALA A 135 1.10 47.25 10.82
C ALA A 135 1.12 46.55 9.44
N PRO A 136 0.28 46.91 8.45
CA PRO A 136 0.34 46.33 7.11
C PRO A 136 1.56 46.78 6.28
N PHE A 137 2.32 47.78 6.73
CA PHE A 137 3.38 48.45 5.95
C PHE A 137 4.79 48.26 6.53
N LYS A 138 4.95 47.41 7.56
CA LYS A 138 6.26 47.05 8.11
C LYS A 138 6.98 46.06 7.20
N THR A 139 8.09 46.46 6.58
CA THR A 139 9.09 45.51 6.05
C THR A 139 10.35 45.40 6.91
N ASP A 140 10.72 46.41 7.71
CA ASP A 140 12.06 46.42 8.38
C ASP A 140 12.11 46.99 9.82
N ALA A 141 10.98 47.23 10.51
CA ALA A 141 11.01 47.75 11.88
C ALA A 141 11.22 46.63 12.93
N SER A 142 12.21 46.79 13.81
CA SER A 142 12.48 45.86 14.92
C SER A 142 11.22 45.64 15.80
N PRO A 143 10.99 44.41 16.30
CA PRO A 143 9.81 44.10 17.12
C PRO A 143 9.74 44.87 18.44
N THR A 144 10.82 45.51 18.85
CA THR A 144 10.95 46.31 20.07
C THR A 144 10.42 47.76 19.92
N GLN A 145 10.20 48.27 18.71
CA GLN A 145 9.76 49.66 18.51
C GLN A 145 8.22 49.75 18.36
N ARG A 146 7.54 50.20 19.42
CA ARG A 146 6.09 50.47 19.43
C ARG A 146 5.77 51.79 18.71
N LEU A 147 5.76 51.77 17.37
CA LEU A 147 5.37 52.94 16.56
C LEU A 147 3.92 53.33 16.82
N GLY A 148 3.67 54.63 16.96
CA GLY A 148 2.32 55.20 17.15
C GLY A 148 1.74 55.10 18.57
N CYS A 149 2.52 54.68 19.57
CA CYS A 149 2.05 54.54 20.95
C CYS A 149 1.65 55.87 21.63
N PHE A 150 2.09 57.00 21.09
CA PHE A 150 1.73 58.34 21.57
C PHE A 150 0.56 58.96 20.79
N LEU A 151 0.00 58.27 19.79
CA LEU A 151 -1.13 58.76 19.01
C LEU A 151 -2.46 58.45 19.72
N ASN A 152 -3.23 59.48 20.02
CA ASN A 152 -4.60 59.34 20.54
C ASN A 152 -5.65 59.35 19.41
N ILE A 153 -6.93 59.24 19.76
CA ILE A 153 -8.03 59.26 18.78
C ILE A 153 -8.13 60.59 18.03
N ASP A 154 -7.78 61.70 18.68
CA ASP A 154 -7.81 63.03 18.08
C ASP A 154 -6.72 63.17 17.02
N ASP A 155 -5.51 62.65 17.27
CA ASP A 155 -4.43 62.58 16.28
C ASP A 155 -4.87 61.80 15.03
N PHE A 156 -5.59 60.68 15.21
CA PHE A 156 -6.15 59.93 14.08
C PHE A 156 -7.21 60.72 13.30
N ASN A 157 -8.06 61.46 14.01
CA ASN A 157 -9.06 62.32 13.39
C ASN A 157 -8.39 63.47 12.63
N GLU A 158 -7.34 64.09 13.17
CA GLU A 158 -6.55 65.14 12.52
C GLU A 158 -5.87 64.64 11.25
N ILE A 159 -5.22 63.47 11.29
CA ILE A 159 -4.63 62.86 10.08
C ILE A 159 -5.72 62.58 9.04
N LYS A 160 -6.89 62.08 9.45
CA LYS A 160 -8.01 61.81 8.54
C LYS A 160 -8.56 63.11 7.92
N ASN A 161 -8.76 64.15 8.73
CA ASN A 161 -9.22 65.46 8.29
C ASN A 161 -8.22 66.10 7.32
N LEU A 162 -6.92 66.05 7.64
CA LEU A 162 -5.85 66.51 6.77
C LEU A 162 -5.89 65.82 5.41
N MET A 163 -6.02 64.49 5.37
CA MET A 163 -6.09 63.74 4.11
C MET A 163 -7.36 64.06 3.32
N GLN A 164 -8.49 64.25 4.00
CA GLN A 164 -9.75 64.66 3.37
C GLN A 164 -9.66 66.08 2.79
N ASP A 165 -9.06 67.01 3.52
CA ASP A 165 -8.83 68.39 3.09
C ASP A 165 -7.85 68.45 1.92
N LEU A 166 -6.74 67.71 2.01
CA LEU A 166 -5.76 67.58 0.93
C LEU A 166 -6.42 67.06 -0.35
N ALA A 167 -7.26 66.03 -0.26
CA ALA A 167 -7.97 65.50 -1.41
C ALA A 167 -9.00 66.49 -2.00
N SER A 168 -9.87 67.04 -1.15
CA SER A 168 -11.03 67.84 -1.58
C SER A 168 -10.69 69.29 -1.95
N LYS A 169 -9.76 69.94 -1.23
CA LYS A 169 -9.42 71.36 -1.43
C LYS A 169 -8.26 71.58 -2.38
N HIS A 170 -7.37 70.59 -2.55
CA HIS A 170 -6.14 70.77 -3.32
C HIS A 170 -6.05 69.80 -4.51
N VAL A 171 -6.11 68.49 -4.26
CA VAL A 171 -5.86 67.46 -5.30
C VAL A 171 -6.94 67.48 -6.39
N ILE A 172 -8.21 67.34 -6.02
CA ILE A 172 -9.32 67.28 -6.97
C ILE A 172 -9.44 68.60 -7.77
N PRO A 173 -9.50 69.79 -7.14
CA PRO A 173 -9.60 71.04 -7.89
C PRO A 173 -8.44 71.28 -8.85
N TYR A 174 -7.21 70.91 -8.47
CA TYR A 174 -6.05 71.01 -9.36
C TYR A 174 -6.16 70.07 -10.57
N MET A 175 -6.63 68.84 -10.38
CA MET A 175 -6.86 67.92 -11.50
C MET A 175 -7.94 68.45 -12.45
N GLU A 176 -9.05 68.99 -11.92
CA GLU A 176 -10.12 69.59 -12.72
C GLU A 176 -9.63 70.80 -13.53
N GLU A 177 -8.85 71.68 -12.90
CA GLU A 177 -8.20 72.83 -13.54
C GLU A 177 -7.28 72.36 -14.68
N LYS A 178 -6.41 71.37 -14.43
CA LYS A 178 -5.50 70.80 -15.43
C LYS A 178 -6.27 70.14 -16.58
N VAL A 179 -7.33 69.40 -16.29
CA VAL A 179 -8.20 68.82 -17.33
C VAL A 179 -8.81 69.92 -18.20
N ARG A 180 -9.34 71.00 -17.61
CA ARG A 180 -9.92 72.13 -18.35
C ARG A 180 -8.89 72.76 -19.30
N VAL A 181 -7.69 73.07 -18.79
CA VAL A 181 -6.60 73.69 -19.56
C VAL A 181 -6.10 72.76 -20.68
N LEU A 182 -5.78 71.51 -20.35
CA LEU A 182 -5.27 70.54 -21.32
C LEU A 182 -6.31 70.22 -22.39
N ASN A 183 -7.59 70.08 -22.03
CA ASN A 183 -8.66 69.79 -23.00
C ASN A 183 -8.86 70.96 -23.98
N GLN A 184 -8.74 72.21 -23.53
CA GLN A 184 -8.75 73.38 -24.39
C GLN A 184 -7.54 73.38 -25.34
N GLN A 185 -6.34 73.11 -24.83
CA GLN A 185 -5.11 73.04 -25.62
C GLN A 185 -5.17 71.93 -26.69
N VAL A 186 -5.58 70.72 -26.30
CA VAL A 186 -5.75 69.58 -27.22
C VAL A 186 -6.81 69.89 -28.28
N SER A 187 -7.94 70.48 -27.90
CA SER A 187 -9.01 70.85 -28.84
C SER A 187 -8.59 71.94 -29.83
N ALA A 188 -7.80 72.93 -29.39
CA ALA A 188 -7.26 73.98 -30.24
C ALA A 188 -6.26 73.41 -31.26
N THR A 189 -5.36 72.52 -30.81
CA THR A 189 -4.38 71.85 -31.68
C THR A 189 -5.07 70.90 -32.67
N ARG A 190 -6.16 70.23 -32.27
CA ARG A 190 -6.95 69.32 -33.13
C ARG A 190 -7.64 70.03 -34.29
N LYS A 191 -8.07 71.29 -34.10
CA LYS A 191 -8.60 72.13 -35.19
C LYS A 191 -7.53 72.44 -36.25
N GLY A 192 -6.26 72.56 -35.86
CA GLY A 192 -5.11 72.68 -36.77
C GLY A 192 -4.68 71.35 -37.40
N PHE A 193 -4.77 70.25 -36.64
CA PHE A 193 -4.38 68.90 -37.09
C PHE A 193 -5.28 68.36 -38.20
N ARG A 194 -6.57 68.71 -38.25
CA ARG A 194 -7.47 68.32 -39.36
C ARG A 194 -6.94 68.78 -40.73
N ASN A 195 -6.17 69.88 -40.78
CA ASN A 195 -5.50 70.37 -41.98
C ASN A 195 -4.13 69.70 -42.24
N GLN A 196 -3.46 69.20 -41.19
CA GLN A 196 -2.20 68.45 -41.33
C GLN A 196 -2.39 66.96 -41.65
N ILE A 197 -3.52 66.35 -41.25
CA ILE A 197 -3.85 64.95 -41.57
C ILE A 197 -4.01 64.77 -43.09
N LYS A 198 -4.50 65.77 -43.82
CA LYS A 198 -4.48 65.75 -45.31
C LYS A 198 -3.06 65.67 -45.89
N ASN A 199 -2.05 66.13 -45.16
CA ASN A 199 -0.64 66.07 -45.57
C ASN A 199 0.09 64.81 -45.08
N LEU A 200 -0.47 64.04 -44.14
CA LEU A 200 0.13 62.78 -43.65
C LEU A 200 -0.14 61.58 -44.57
N TRP A 201 -1.24 61.57 -45.32
CA TRP A 201 -1.53 60.50 -46.29
C TRP A 201 -0.60 60.53 -47.53
N TRP A 202 0.22 61.58 -47.66
CA TRP A 202 1.20 61.76 -48.74
C TRP A 202 2.67 61.66 -48.30
N ARG A 203 2.97 61.48 -46.99
CA ARG A 203 4.34 61.15 -46.54
C ARG A 203 4.56 59.64 -46.59
N LYS A 204 4.66 59.10 -47.81
CA LYS A 204 5.34 57.83 -48.05
C LYS A 204 6.79 58.15 -48.39
N GLY A 205 7.70 57.84 -47.48
CA GLY A 205 9.14 57.87 -47.71
C GLY A 205 9.80 59.25 -47.54
N LYS A 206 10.43 59.46 -46.40
CA LYS A 206 11.75 60.11 -46.35
C LYS A 206 12.56 59.43 -45.26
N GLU A 207 13.48 58.60 -45.72
CA GLU A 207 14.59 58.05 -44.96
C GLU A 207 15.54 59.18 -44.52
N ASP A 208 16.42 58.84 -43.57
CA ASP A 208 17.52 59.65 -43.02
C ASP A 208 17.25 60.42 -41.71
N THR A 209 16.89 59.67 -40.67
CA THR A 209 17.46 59.86 -39.32
C THR A 209 17.86 58.48 -38.78
N PRO A 210 19.04 58.31 -38.15
CA PRO A 210 19.46 57.01 -37.64
C PRO A 210 18.41 56.48 -36.67
N ASP A 211 17.92 55.26 -36.92
CA ASP A 211 16.89 54.57 -36.14
C ASP A 211 17.29 54.52 -34.66
N ALA A 212 16.78 55.45 -33.86
CA ALA A 212 16.71 55.26 -32.42
C ALA A 212 15.78 54.07 -32.18
N SER A 213 16.30 52.98 -31.62
CA SER A 213 15.56 51.72 -31.39
C SER A 213 14.30 51.86 -30.53
N ASN A 214 14.05 53.04 -29.95
CA ASN A 214 12.92 53.37 -29.07
C ASN A 214 11.98 54.49 -29.59
N GLY A 215 12.10 54.92 -30.85
CA GLY A 215 11.27 56.00 -31.41
C GLY A 215 11.62 57.40 -30.85
N PRO A 216 10.81 58.43 -31.15
CA PRO A 216 11.06 59.80 -30.71
C PRO A 216 10.96 59.96 -29.18
N VAL A 217 11.83 60.81 -28.61
CA VAL A 217 11.80 61.13 -27.17
C VAL A 217 10.65 62.11 -26.90
N TYR A 218 9.54 61.62 -26.37
CA TYR A 218 8.44 62.47 -25.89
C TYR A 218 8.79 63.11 -24.55
N THR A 219 9.00 64.42 -24.56
CA THR A 219 9.12 65.25 -23.35
C THR A 219 7.73 65.61 -22.80
N TYR A 220 7.65 66.04 -21.54
CA TYR A 220 6.39 66.44 -20.91
C TYR A 220 5.63 67.55 -21.67
N SER A 221 6.35 68.38 -22.42
CA SER A 221 5.78 69.50 -23.19
C SER A 221 5.23 69.10 -24.56
N SER A 222 5.50 67.88 -25.02
CA SER A 222 4.94 67.36 -26.29
C SER A 222 3.42 67.29 -26.22
N ILE A 223 2.74 67.58 -27.33
CA ILE A 223 1.27 67.51 -27.40
C ILE A 223 0.79 66.08 -27.12
N GLU A 224 1.56 65.08 -27.54
CA GLU A 224 1.34 63.67 -27.32
C GLU A 224 1.34 63.33 -25.82
N SER A 225 2.32 63.85 -25.08
CA SER A 225 2.38 63.66 -23.62
C SER A 225 1.25 64.41 -22.92
N GLN A 226 0.88 65.60 -23.40
CA GLN A 226 -0.26 66.35 -22.86
C GLN A 226 -1.60 65.63 -23.07
N ILE A 227 -1.82 65.01 -24.24
CA ILE A 227 -3.01 64.17 -24.51
C ILE A 227 -3.03 62.97 -23.56
N ARG A 228 -1.87 62.33 -23.34
CA ARG A 228 -1.76 61.22 -22.39
C ARG A 228 -2.09 61.66 -20.96
N VAL A 229 -1.51 62.77 -20.50
CA VAL A 229 -1.76 63.35 -19.17
C VAL A 229 -3.24 63.71 -18.99
N LEU A 230 -3.88 64.31 -20.00
CA LEU A 230 -5.32 64.60 -19.99
C LEU A 230 -6.15 63.33 -19.81
N GLY A 231 -5.83 62.26 -20.55
CA GLY A 231 -6.48 60.96 -20.41
C GLY A 231 -6.30 60.36 -19.01
N ASP A 232 -5.09 60.43 -18.46
CA ASP A 232 -4.77 59.92 -17.12
C ASP A 232 -5.51 60.70 -16.01
N TYR A 233 -5.60 62.04 -16.10
CA TYR A 233 -6.39 62.85 -15.15
C TYR A 233 -7.89 62.56 -15.26
N ALA A 234 -8.43 62.49 -16.48
CA ALA A 234 -9.83 62.12 -16.70
C ALA A 234 -10.15 60.74 -16.10
N PHE A 235 -9.26 59.76 -16.29
CA PHE A 235 -9.39 58.43 -15.71
C PHE A 235 -9.40 58.46 -14.17
N MET A 236 -8.51 59.25 -13.54
CA MET A 236 -8.47 59.41 -12.08
C MET A 236 -9.73 60.08 -11.52
N LEU A 237 -10.29 61.04 -12.24
CA LEU A 237 -11.55 61.71 -11.93
C LEU A 237 -12.80 60.88 -12.31
N ARG A 238 -12.61 59.66 -12.85
CA ARG A 238 -13.65 58.74 -13.30
C ARG A 238 -14.48 59.21 -14.50
N ASP A 239 -14.00 60.21 -15.24
CA ASP A 239 -14.53 60.54 -16.58
C ASP A 239 -13.87 59.60 -17.60
N TYR A 240 -14.39 58.38 -17.63
CA TYR A 240 -13.81 57.30 -18.42
C TYR A 240 -14.07 57.47 -19.93
N GLU A 241 -15.15 58.14 -20.33
CA GLU A 241 -15.43 58.48 -21.72
C GLU A 241 -14.38 59.46 -22.28
N LEU A 242 -14.09 60.54 -21.53
CA LEU A 242 -13.05 61.49 -21.91
C LEU A 242 -11.68 60.81 -21.94
N ALA A 243 -11.37 59.98 -20.94
CA ALA A 243 -10.13 59.22 -20.89
C ALA A 243 -9.97 58.31 -22.11
N LEU A 244 -10.98 57.51 -22.44
CA LEU A 244 -10.96 56.57 -23.56
C LEU A 244 -10.78 57.30 -24.91
N SER A 245 -11.45 58.45 -25.09
CA SER A 245 -11.33 59.23 -26.32
C SER A 245 -9.91 59.75 -26.56
N ASN A 246 -9.22 60.20 -25.50
CA ASN A 246 -7.85 60.68 -25.55
C ASN A 246 -6.85 59.52 -25.72
N TYR A 247 -7.07 58.39 -25.04
CA TYR A 247 -6.22 57.21 -25.22
C TYR A 247 -6.31 56.63 -26.64
N ARG A 248 -7.52 56.56 -27.23
CA ARG A 248 -7.68 56.12 -28.63
C ARG A 248 -6.92 57.03 -29.60
N LEU A 249 -7.00 58.34 -29.37
CA LEU A 249 -6.31 59.34 -30.18
C LEU A 249 -4.79 59.13 -30.13
N ILE A 250 -4.20 59.07 -28.94
CA ILE A 250 -2.75 58.97 -28.83
C ILE A 250 -2.21 57.56 -29.15
N SER A 251 -3.04 56.53 -29.03
CA SER A 251 -2.64 55.16 -29.33
C SER A 251 -2.26 54.97 -30.80
N THR A 252 -2.88 55.69 -31.74
CA THR A 252 -2.52 55.59 -33.16
C THR A 252 -1.16 56.20 -33.43
N ASP A 253 -0.87 57.33 -32.80
CA ASP A 253 0.35 58.10 -33.01
C ASP A 253 1.56 57.33 -32.46
N TYR A 254 1.47 56.84 -31.21
CA TYR A 254 2.54 56.00 -30.64
C TYR A 254 2.80 54.71 -31.41
N LYS A 255 1.78 54.16 -32.08
CA LYS A 255 1.94 52.97 -32.93
C LYS A 255 2.69 53.30 -34.21
N LEU A 256 2.36 54.42 -34.86
CA LEU A 256 3.03 54.89 -36.07
C LEU A 256 4.49 55.26 -35.81
N ASP A 257 4.74 55.92 -34.68
CA ASP A 257 6.08 56.36 -34.25
C ASP A 257 6.93 55.23 -33.67
N LYS A 258 6.42 53.97 -33.67
CA LYS A 258 7.07 52.78 -33.10
C LYS A 258 7.49 52.96 -31.64
N ALA A 259 6.80 53.81 -30.88
CA ALA A 259 7.05 54.07 -29.47
C ALA A 259 6.45 52.97 -28.58
N TRP A 260 6.94 51.73 -28.72
CA TRP A 260 6.31 50.51 -28.21
C TRP A 260 5.99 50.53 -26.71
N LYS A 261 6.89 51.06 -25.87
CA LYS A 261 6.67 51.16 -24.42
C LYS A 261 5.50 52.09 -24.07
N ARG A 262 5.38 53.22 -24.79
CA ARG A 262 4.30 54.21 -24.60
C ARG A 262 2.98 53.67 -25.17
N TYR A 263 3.04 53.06 -26.35
CA TYR A 263 1.90 52.38 -26.98
C TYR A 263 1.32 51.29 -26.06
N ALA A 264 2.17 50.42 -25.49
CA ALA A 264 1.73 49.38 -24.56
C ALA A 264 1.04 49.95 -23.32
N GLY A 265 1.57 51.05 -22.76
CA GLY A 265 0.95 51.73 -21.61
C GLY A 265 -0.38 52.41 -21.94
N VAL A 266 -0.59 52.86 -23.17
CA VAL A 266 -1.90 53.37 -23.63
C VAL A 266 -2.88 52.22 -23.84
N GLN A 267 -2.45 51.13 -24.48
CA GLN A 267 -3.30 49.94 -24.64
C GLN A 267 -3.75 49.38 -23.29
N GLU A 268 -2.86 49.34 -22.30
CA GLU A 268 -3.21 48.92 -20.94
C GLU A 268 -4.31 49.80 -20.32
N MET A 269 -4.15 51.14 -20.39
CA MET A 269 -5.15 52.07 -19.87
C MET A 269 -6.46 52.02 -20.64
N MET A 270 -6.43 51.83 -21.96
CA MET A 270 -7.63 51.60 -22.77
C MET A 270 -8.37 50.34 -22.30
N GLY A 271 -7.64 49.25 -22.05
CA GLY A 271 -8.21 48.00 -21.53
C GLY A 271 -8.92 48.20 -20.18
N LEU A 272 -8.27 48.91 -19.25
CA LEU A 272 -8.88 49.26 -17.95
C LEU A 272 -10.10 50.17 -18.12
N THR A 273 -10.03 51.14 -19.03
CA THR A 273 -11.13 52.10 -19.25
C THR A 273 -12.35 51.40 -19.86
N TYR A 274 -12.16 50.55 -20.87
CA TYR A 274 -13.25 49.72 -21.42
C TYR A 274 -13.87 48.78 -20.37
N PHE A 275 -13.04 48.24 -19.46
CA PHE A 275 -13.51 47.41 -18.38
C PHE A 275 -14.37 48.18 -17.38
N LEU A 276 -13.93 49.38 -16.97
CA LEU A 276 -14.65 50.22 -16.00
C LEU A 276 -15.94 50.83 -16.57
N LEU A 277 -15.97 51.13 -17.86
CA LEU A 277 -17.16 51.58 -18.58
C LEU A 277 -18.17 50.47 -18.86
N ASP A 278 -17.76 49.21 -18.73
CA ASP A 278 -18.49 48.00 -19.14
C ASP A 278 -19.07 48.04 -20.57
N GLN A 279 -18.51 48.89 -21.45
CA GLN A 279 -18.99 49.09 -22.82
C GLN A 279 -18.75 47.88 -23.72
N SER A 280 -17.52 47.34 -23.69
CA SER A 280 -17.22 46.12 -24.41
C SER A 280 -16.10 45.29 -23.80
N ARG A 281 -16.43 44.02 -23.59
CA ARG A 281 -15.52 43.02 -23.03
C ARG A 281 -14.42 42.60 -24.00
N LYS A 282 -14.75 42.40 -25.29
CA LYS A 282 -13.79 41.93 -26.29
C LYS A 282 -12.66 42.95 -26.48
N GLU A 283 -13.00 44.22 -26.54
CA GLU A 283 -12.09 45.34 -26.70
C GLU A 283 -11.20 45.52 -25.47
N ALA A 284 -11.77 45.37 -24.26
CA ALA A 284 -11.00 45.42 -23.02
C ALA A 284 -9.90 44.32 -23.00
N GLU A 285 -10.29 43.08 -23.30
CA GLU A 285 -9.37 41.94 -23.35
C GLU A 285 -8.34 42.09 -24.49
N TYR A 286 -8.76 42.52 -25.67
CA TYR A 286 -7.88 42.77 -26.82
C TYR A 286 -6.81 43.83 -26.52
N CYS A 287 -7.20 44.93 -25.89
CA CYS A 287 -6.27 45.97 -25.48
C CYS A 287 -5.27 45.47 -24.43
N MET A 288 -5.73 44.69 -23.44
CA MET A 288 -4.84 44.07 -22.44
C MET A 288 -3.85 43.08 -23.06
N GLU A 289 -4.32 42.23 -23.96
CA GLU A 289 -3.47 41.28 -24.68
C GLU A 289 -2.41 42.00 -25.54
N ASN A 290 -2.82 43.05 -26.26
CA ASN A 290 -1.89 43.88 -27.03
C ASN A 290 -0.85 44.56 -26.15
N ALA A 291 -1.25 45.10 -25.00
CA ALA A 291 -0.34 45.72 -24.05
C ALA A 291 0.69 44.71 -23.54
N PHE A 292 0.23 43.55 -23.08
CA PHE A 292 1.06 42.45 -22.58
C PHE A 292 2.08 41.99 -23.63
N ASN A 293 1.62 41.68 -24.85
CA ASN A 293 2.47 41.21 -25.93
C ASN A 293 3.48 42.27 -26.38
N THR A 294 3.12 43.56 -26.35
CA THR A 294 4.04 44.64 -26.71
C THR A 294 5.11 44.82 -25.64
N TYR A 295 4.74 44.77 -24.36
CA TYR A 295 5.71 44.85 -23.27
C TYR A 295 6.74 43.71 -23.31
N LEU A 296 6.33 42.48 -23.61
CA LEU A 296 7.25 41.35 -23.78
C LEU A 296 8.28 41.58 -24.89
N LYS A 297 7.88 42.24 -25.99
CA LYS A 297 8.79 42.56 -27.11
C LYS A 297 9.81 43.66 -26.79
N THR A 298 9.64 44.41 -25.70
CA THR A 298 10.46 45.60 -25.36
C THR A 298 11.69 45.26 -24.47
N GLY A 299 12.08 43.98 -24.37
CA GLY A 299 13.27 43.55 -23.62
C GLY A 299 13.09 43.44 -22.09
N PRO A 300 14.18 43.36 -21.29
CA PRO A 300 14.12 43.02 -19.86
C PRO A 300 13.27 43.97 -19.01
N THR A 301 13.36 45.30 -19.24
CA THR A 301 12.52 46.29 -18.54
C THR A 301 11.04 46.20 -18.96
N GLY A 302 10.77 45.61 -20.13
CA GLY A 302 9.43 45.27 -20.60
C GLY A 302 8.79 44.10 -19.84
N HIS A 303 9.57 43.12 -19.36
CA HIS A 303 9.03 41.93 -18.70
C HIS A 303 8.33 42.24 -17.36
N GLN A 304 8.87 43.19 -16.58
CA GLN A 304 8.23 43.67 -15.36
C GLN A 304 6.88 44.35 -15.67
N ASN A 305 6.84 45.14 -16.75
CA ASN A 305 5.61 45.81 -17.21
C ASN A 305 4.60 44.82 -17.78
N ALA A 306 5.06 43.80 -18.52
CA ALA A 306 4.22 42.72 -19.01
C ALA A 306 3.59 41.95 -17.85
N THR A 307 4.38 41.61 -16.83
CA THR A 307 3.87 40.94 -15.62
C THR A 307 2.80 41.78 -14.94
N ARG A 308 3.07 43.07 -14.72
CA ARG A 308 2.11 44.02 -14.13
C ARG A 308 0.81 44.11 -14.95
N SER A 309 0.91 44.28 -16.27
CA SER A 309 -0.23 44.34 -17.18
C SER A 309 -1.01 43.01 -17.21
N GLY A 310 -0.31 41.88 -17.19
CA GLY A 310 -0.92 40.55 -17.09
C GLY A 310 -1.68 40.35 -15.78
N LEU A 311 -1.17 40.85 -14.66
CA LEU A 311 -1.87 40.79 -13.37
C LEU A 311 -3.16 41.63 -13.39
N TRP A 312 -3.15 42.81 -14.01
CA TRP A 312 -4.37 43.60 -14.23
C TRP A 312 -5.38 42.83 -15.09
N TRP A 313 -4.91 42.23 -16.17
CA TRP A 313 -5.75 41.42 -17.04
C TRP A 313 -6.38 40.23 -16.30
N VAL A 314 -5.59 39.54 -15.47
CA VAL A 314 -6.07 38.47 -14.60
C VAL A 314 -7.16 38.95 -13.65
N GLU A 315 -6.95 40.07 -12.96
CA GLU A 315 -7.94 40.56 -12.00
C GLU A 315 -9.25 40.95 -12.71
N MET A 316 -9.18 41.58 -13.90
CA MET A 316 -10.36 41.84 -14.73
C MET A 316 -11.14 40.57 -15.07
N LEU A 317 -10.43 39.48 -15.40
CA LEU A 317 -11.04 38.18 -15.69
C LEU A 317 -11.66 37.56 -14.44
N LYS A 318 -10.95 37.60 -13.30
CA LYS A 318 -11.43 37.09 -12.00
C LYS A 318 -12.69 37.82 -11.53
N THR A 319 -12.75 39.15 -11.63
CA THR A 319 -13.95 39.92 -11.28
C THR A 319 -15.17 39.54 -12.12
N ARG A 320 -14.95 39.02 -13.32
CA ARG A 320 -15.99 38.50 -14.23
C ARG A 320 -16.22 36.99 -14.09
N ASN A 321 -15.70 36.35 -13.04
CA ASN A 321 -15.76 34.90 -12.78
C ASN A 321 -15.12 34.02 -13.86
N GLN A 322 -14.19 34.57 -14.65
CA GLN A 322 -13.51 33.87 -15.74
C GLN A 322 -12.17 33.28 -15.30
N PHE A 323 -12.26 32.40 -14.30
CA PHE A 323 -11.07 31.84 -13.67
C PHE A 323 -10.23 30.98 -14.64
N LYS A 324 -10.86 30.29 -15.59
CA LYS A 324 -10.15 29.43 -16.55
C LYS A 324 -9.25 30.26 -17.48
N GLU A 325 -9.78 31.39 -17.96
CA GLU A 325 -9.06 32.35 -18.80
C GLU A 325 -7.96 33.04 -18.00
N ALA A 326 -8.26 33.46 -16.75
CA ALA A 326 -7.30 34.03 -15.82
C ALA A 326 -6.10 33.08 -15.57
N ALA A 327 -6.35 31.78 -15.41
CA ALA A 327 -5.29 30.78 -15.28
C ALA A 327 -4.37 30.74 -16.52
N GLY A 328 -4.95 30.89 -17.71
CA GLY A 328 -4.18 30.98 -18.96
C GLY A 328 -3.27 32.21 -19.01
N VAL A 329 -3.73 33.35 -18.48
CA VAL A 329 -2.90 34.55 -18.39
C VAL A 329 -1.79 34.39 -17.36
N TYR A 330 -2.06 33.84 -16.17
CA TYR A 330 -1.00 33.52 -15.19
C TYR A 330 0.09 32.61 -15.78
N PHE A 331 -0.31 31.62 -16.58
CA PHE A 331 0.64 30.77 -17.29
C PHE A 331 1.50 31.56 -18.30
N ARG A 332 0.91 32.53 -19.02
CA ARG A 332 1.67 33.43 -19.93
C ARG A 332 2.59 34.38 -19.19
N ILE A 333 2.24 34.81 -17.98
CA ILE A 333 3.08 35.67 -17.12
C ILE A 333 4.28 34.88 -16.58
N SER A 334 4.16 33.56 -16.44
CA SER A 334 5.26 32.72 -15.96
C SER A 334 6.47 32.85 -16.89
N GLY A 335 7.55 33.41 -16.35
CA GLY A 335 8.77 33.72 -17.09
C GLY A 335 9.89 32.72 -16.81
N GLU A 336 11.11 33.11 -17.21
CA GLU A 336 12.32 32.30 -17.01
C GLU A 336 12.79 32.28 -15.54
N GLU A 337 12.52 33.34 -14.78
CA GLU A 337 12.89 33.42 -13.37
C GLU A 337 12.10 32.36 -12.56
N PRO A 338 12.77 31.37 -11.93
CA PRO A 338 12.07 30.23 -11.37
C PRO A 338 11.13 30.60 -10.21
N LEU A 339 11.49 31.57 -9.37
CA LEU A 339 10.66 31.96 -8.21
C LEU A 339 9.37 32.67 -8.66
N HIS A 340 9.50 33.63 -9.58
CA HIS A 340 8.38 34.31 -10.21
C HIS A 340 7.45 33.31 -10.91
N SER A 341 8.04 32.41 -11.71
CA SER A 341 7.31 31.33 -12.39
C SER A 341 6.55 30.43 -11.41
N ALA A 342 7.19 30.02 -10.30
CA ALA A 342 6.58 29.18 -9.27
C ALA A 342 5.32 29.80 -8.67
N VAL A 343 5.37 31.09 -8.35
CA VAL A 343 4.25 31.84 -7.78
C VAL A 343 3.10 31.95 -8.79
N MET A 344 3.40 32.34 -10.03
CA MET A 344 2.36 32.50 -11.06
C MET A 344 1.67 31.18 -11.40
N LEU A 345 2.42 30.08 -11.48
CA LEU A 345 1.86 28.74 -11.69
C LEU A 345 1.01 28.27 -10.50
N GLU A 346 1.40 28.63 -9.28
CA GLU A 346 0.59 28.35 -8.09
C GLU A 346 -0.76 29.10 -8.16
N GLN A 347 -0.73 30.39 -8.51
CA GLN A 347 -1.95 31.20 -8.67
C GLN A 347 -2.83 30.70 -9.82
N ALA A 348 -2.23 30.30 -10.95
CA ALA A 348 -2.94 29.63 -12.04
C ALA A 348 -3.67 28.36 -11.57
N SER A 349 -3.04 27.59 -10.67
CA SER A 349 -3.65 26.38 -10.13
C SER A 349 -4.95 26.69 -9.37
N TYR A 350 -4.97 27.70 -8.49
CA TYR A 350 -6.18 28.06 -7.74
C TYR A 350 -7.29 28.56 -8.67
N CYS A 351 -6.96 29.26 -9.75
CA CYS A 351 -7.93 29.63 -10.76
C CYS A 351 -8.60 28.40 -11.40
N TYR A 352 -7.87 27.30 -11.66
CA TYR A 352 -8.50 26.05 -12.12
C TYR A 352 -9.38 25.38 -11.06
N LEU A 353 -9.05 25.53 -9.78
CA LEU A 353 -9.89 25.04 -8.68
C LEU A 353 -11.20 25.84 -8.56
N LEU A 354 -11.14 27.16 -8.73
CA LEU A 354 -12.27 28.09 -8.64
C LEU A 354 -13.14 28.14 -9.91
N SER A 355 -12.66 27.56 -11.01
CA SER A 355 -13.42 27.47 -12.26
C SER A 355 -14.71 26.67 -12.08
N LYS A 356 -15.73 26.96 -12.90
CA LYS A 356 -17.01 26.23 -12.90
C LYS A 356 -17.18 25.52 -14.26
N PRO A 357 -17.15 24.17 -14.33
CA PRO A 357 -16.85 23.23 -13.23
C PRO A 357 -15.37 23.23 -12.80
N PRO A 358 -15.05 22.78 -11.57
CA PRO A 358 -13.68 22.77 -11.04
C PRO A 358 -12.80 21.79 -11.81
N MET A 359 -11.63 22.25 -12.24
CA MET A 359 -10.70 21.48 -13.07
C MET A 359 -9.57 20.86 -12.23
N LEU A 360 -9.91 19.92 -11.36
CA LEU A 360 -8.98 19.30 -10.39
C LEU A 360 -7.70 18.75 -11.02
N ARG A 361 -7.81 18.13 -12.21
CA ARG A 361 -6.65 17.62 -12.96
C ARG A 361 -5.65 18.72 -13.31
N LYS A 362 -6.14 19.87 -13.79
CA LYS A 362 -5.30 21.03 -14.12
C LYS A 362 -4.75 21.69 -12.87
N PHE A 363 -5.54 21.78 -11.81
CA PHE A 363 -5.11 22.25 -10.50
C PHE A 363 -3.90 21.44 -9.97
N GLY A 364 -4.03 20.12 -9.90
CA GLY A 364 -2.94 19.25 -9.46
C GLY A 364 -1.69 19.37 -10.34
N PHE A 365 -1.85 19.38 -11.67
CA PHE A 365 -0.73 19.51 -12.61
C PHE A 365 0.06 20.82 -12.44
N HIS A 366 -0.62 21.97 -12.30
CA HIS A 366 0.06 23.27 -12.14
C HIS A 366 0.74 23.40 -10.77
N LEU A 367 0.21 22.76 -9.72
CA LEU A 367 0.89 22.67 -8.42
C LEU A 367 2.21 21.89 -8.51
N ILE A 368 2.26 20.81 -9.30
CA ILE A 368 3.48 20.04 -9.53
C ILE A 368 4.52 20.88 -10.29
N LEU A 369 4.10 21.60 -11.34
CA LEU A 369 4.99 22.53 -12.05
C LEU A 369 5.52 23.63 -11.12
N SER A 370 4.64 24.23 -10.32
CA SER A 370 5.01 25.23 -9.32
C SER A 370 6.01 24.68 -8.28
N GLY A 371 5.79 23.46 -7.77
CA GLY A 371 6.72 22.83 -6.82
C GLY A 371 8.11 22.55 -7.40
N ASN A 372 8.19 22.15 -8.67
CA ASN A 372 9.47 22.01 -9.38
C ASN A 372 10.22 23.34 -9.46
N GLN A 373 9.50 24.44 -9.75
CA GLN A 373 10.11 25.77 -9.83
C GLN A 373 10.54 26.29 -8.45
N TYR A 374 9.72 26.09 -7.41
CA TYR A 374 10.13 26.41 -6.03
C TYR A 374 11.39 25.66 -5.61
N LYS A 375 11.52 24.38 -5.98
CA LYS A 375 12.74 23.61 -5.73
C LYS A 375 13.94 24.18 -6.47
N LYS A 376 13.78 24.68 -7.70
CA LYS A 376 14.87 25.33 -8.47
C LYS A 376 15.32 26.66 -7.86
N SER A 377 14.46 27.32 -7.08
CA SER A 377 14.76 28.53 -6.31
C SER A 377 15.17 28.26 -4.86
N ASP A 378 15.56 27.02 -4.53
CA ASP A 378 15.91 26.58 -3.17
C ASP A 378 14.81 26.79 -2.10
N GLN A 379 13.56 26.99 -2.53
CA GLN A 379 12.39 27.14 -1.66
C GLN A 379 11.75 25.78 -1.36
N ILE A 380 12.52 24.87 -0.73
CA ILE A 380 12.14 23.47 -0.49
C ILE A 380 10.83 23.34 0.30
N LYS A 381 10.63 24.20 1.32
CA LYS A 381 9.39 24.20 2.12
C LYS A 381 8.15 24.46 1.26
N HIS A 382 8.25 25.37 0.29
CA HIS A 382 7.16 25.68 -0.64
C HIS A 382 6.96 24.55 -1.65
N ALA A 383 8.03 23.91 -2.13
CA ALA A 383 7.96 22.76 -3.00
C ALA A 383 7.23 21.57 -2.33
N ILE A 384 7.57 21.25 -1.08
CA ILE A 384 6.88 20.21 -0.29
C ILE A 384 5.38 20.54 -0.15
N ARG A 385 5.05 21.80 0.17
CA ARG A 385 3.66 22.25 0.36
C ARG A 385 2.82 22.07 -0.91
N THR A 386 3.32 22.51 -2.06
CA THR A 386 2.57 22.38 -3.33
C THR A 386 2.43 20.90 -3.74
N TYR A 387 3.46 20.09 -3.56
CA TYR A 387 3.41 18.65 -3.87
C TYR A 387 2.43 17.90 -2.95
N ARG A 388 2.40 18.21 -1.65
CA ARG A 388 1.42 17.63 -0.71
C ARG A 388 -0.02 17.98 -1.10
N ARG A 389 -0.26 19.22 -1.54
CA ARG A 389 -1.58 19.63 -2.07
C ARG A 389 -1.90 18.86 -3.36
N ALA A 390 -0.95 18.69 -4.27
CA ALA A 390 -1.16 17.88 -5.47
C ALA A 390 -1.50 16.41 -5.17
N ILE A 391 -0.85 15.78 -4.17
CA ILE A 391 -1.14 14.40 -3.75
C ILE A 391 -2.60 14.23 -3.32
N SER A 392 -3.16 15.19 -2.56
CA SER A 392 -4.56 15.09 -2.12
C SER A 392 -5.56 15.01 -3.28
N VAL A 393 -5.22 15.61 -4.43
CA VAL A 393 -6.04 15.57 -5.65
C VAL A 393 -5.86 14.26 -6.42
N LEU A 394 -4.67 13.65 -6.31
CA LEU A 394 -4.32 12.42 -7.01
C LEU A 394 -4.76 11.15 -6.26
N LYS A 395 -5.20 11.25 -5.00
CA LYS A 395 -5.70 10.10 -4.23
C LYS A 395 -6.87 9.43 -4.95
N GLY A 396 -6.81 8.10 -5.12
CA GLY A 396 -7.83 7.31 -5.80
C GLY A 396 -7.75 7.32 -7.33
N THR A 397 -6.77 8.00 -7.94
CA THR A 397 -6.52 7.96 -9.40
C THR A 397 -5.60 6.80 -9.79
N THR A 398 -5.59 6.45 -11.08
CA THR A 398 -4.72 5.40 -11.65
C THR A 398 -3.29 5.88 -11.93
N TRP A 399 -2.94 7.12 -11.59
CA TRP A 399 -1.68 7.78 -11.97
C TRP A 399 -0.53 7.46 -11.03
N ARG A 400 -0.22 6.18 -10.90
CA ARG A 400 0.79 5.68 -9.97
C ARG A 400 2.18 6.26 -10.23
N TYR A 401 2.59 6.43 -11.49
CA TYR A 401 3.88 7.06 -11.83
C TYR A 401 4.05 8.47 -11.27
N ILE A 402 2.99 9.29 -11.32
CA ILE A 402 3.04 10.65 -10.79
C ILE A 402 3.05 10.61 -9.27
N GLN A 403 2.25 9.73 -8.66
CA GLN A 403 2.24 9.56 -7.20
C GLN A 403 3.61 9.14 -6.68
N ASP A 404 4.25 8.14 -7.30
CA ASP A 404 5.60 7.69 -6.96
C ASP A 404 6.60 8.84 -7.03
N HIS A 405 6.58 9.61 -8.13
CA HIS A 405 7.45 10.78 -8.30
C HIS A 405 7.26 11.81 -7.18
N LEU A 406 6.02 12.14 -6.82
CA LEU A 406 5.73 13.12 -5.76
C LEU A 406 6.15 12.62 -4.38
N HIS A 407 5.77 11.39 -4.02
CA HIS A 407 6.14 10.80 -2.73
C HIS A 407 7.66 10.66 -2.59
N PHE A 408 8.33 10.24 -3.66
CA PHE A 408 9.79 10.12 -3.67
C PHE A 408 10.49 11.47 -3.45
N HIS A 409 10.12 12.51 -4.20
CA HIS A 409 10.74 13.83 -4.04
C HIS A 409 10.41 14.49 -2.70
N ILE A 410 9.18 14.38 -2.20
CA ILE A 410 8.84 14.84 -0.85
C ILE A 410 9.72 14.12 0.19
N GLY A 411 9.89 12.80 0.06
CA GLY A 411 10.75 12.00 0.93
C GLY A 411 12.19 12.50 0.92
N GLN A 412 12.77 12.73 -0.26
CA GLN A 412 14.11 13.29 -0.41
C GLN A 412 14.24 14.69 0.20
N TRP A 413 13.25 15.56 -0.02
CA TRP A 413 13.27 16.92 0.50
C TRP A 413 13.13 16.98 2.03
N TYR A 414 12.30 16.12 2.64
CA TYR A 414 12.28 16.00 4.10
C TYR A 414 13.58 15.44 4.67
N SER A 415 14.19 14.47 4.00
CA SER A 415 15.52 13.94 4.37
C SER A 415 16.59 15.03 4.33
N PHE A 416 16.55 15.90 3.32
CA PHE A 416 17.43 17.08 3.24
C PHE A 416 17.20 18.09 4.37
N LEU A 417 15.95 18.25 4.83
CA LEU A 417 15.60 19.13 5.96
C LEU A 417 15.87 18.48 7.34
N GLY A 418 16.41 17.26 7.40
CA GLY A 418 16.66 16.53 8.65
C GLY A 418 15.39 15.94 9.31
N LEU A 419 14.25 15.98 8.63
CA LEU A 419 12.96 15.49 9.12
C LEU A 419 12.73 14.04 8.67
N TYR A 420 13.52 13.12 9.23
CA TYR A 420 13.57 11.73 8.75
C TYR A 420 12.26 10.95 8.94
N ASP A 421 11.49 11.20 10.00
CA ASP A 421 10.22 10.51 10.25
C ASP A 421 9.21 10.71 9.11
N PHE A 422 9.08 11.96 8.65
CA PHE A 422 8.23 12.29 7.50
C PHE A 422 8.82 11.77 6.19
N ALA A 423 10.15 11.79 6.05
CA ALA A 423 10.83 11.27 4.87
C ALA A 423 10.55 9.77 4.67
N VAL A 424 10.72 8.98 5.72
CA VAL A 424 10.50 7.52 5.72
C VAL A 424 9.04 7.20 5.40
N SER A 425 8.08 7.89 6.03
CA SER A 425 6.66 7.68 5.74
C SER A 425 6.32 7.89 4.26
N HIS A 426 6.87 8.93 3.62
CA HIS A 426 6.63 9.17 2.19
C HIS A 426 7.35 8.16 1.29
N LEU A 427 8.58 7.77 1.61
CA LEU A 427 9.33 6.78 0.83
C LEU A 427 8.71 5.37 0.91
N MET A 428 8.07 5.02 2.03
CA MET A 428 7.36 3.75 2.21
C MET A 428 6.23 3.53 1.20
N GLU A 429 5.49 4.58 0.85
CA GLU A 429 4.42 4.52 -0.17
C GLU A 429 4.96 4.15 -1.56
N VAL A 430 6.24 4.43 -1.83
CA VAL A 430 6.88 4.20 -3.13
C VAL A 430 7.49 2.79 -3.22
N LEU A 431 7.65 2.07 -2.10
CA LEU A 431 8.33 0.76 -2.10
C LEU A 431 7.55 -0.34 -2.83
N SER A 432 6.22 -0.22 -2.96
CA SER A 432 5.38 -1.17 -3.72
C SER A 432 5.23 -0.79 -5.21
N CYS A 433 6.31 -0.35 -5.85
CA CYS A 433 6.30 0.20 -7.22
C CYS A 433 6.63 -0.81 -8.33
N GLY A 434 5.98 -1.98 -8.34
CA GLY A 434 6.23 -3.04 -9.33
C GLY A 434 6.03 -2.63 -10.81
N HIS A 435 5.36 -1.50 -11.06
CA HIS A 435 5.11 -0.94 -12.38
C HIS A 435 6.25 -0.05 -12.91
N GLN A 436 7.19 0.38 -12.06
CA GLN A 436 8.36 1.18 -12.46
C GLN A 436 9.44 0.31 -13.11
N SER A 437 10.45 0.93 -13.74
CA SER A 437 11.61 0.19 -14.28
C SER A 437 12.49 -0.38 -13.15
N LYS A 438 13.22 -1.47 -13.42
CA LYS A 438 14.15 -2.10 -12.45
C LYS A 438 15.13 -1.09 -11.84
N THR A 439 15.75 -0.26 -12.68
CA THR A 439 16.70 0.78 -12.25
C THR A 439 16.07 1.80 -11.30
N THR A 440 14.81 2.18 -11.54
CA THR A 440 14.09 3.12 -10.67
C THR A 440 13.73 2.48 -9.34
N GLN A 441 13.30 1.21 -9.36
CA GLN A 441 13.00 0.44 -8.15
C GLN A 441 14.24 0.28 -7.26
N GLU A 442 15.40 -0.05 -7.84
CA GLU A 442 16.68 -0.12 -7.12
C GLU A 442 17.05 1.22 -6.51
N PHE A 443 16.88 2.31 -7.28
CA PHE A 443 17.18 3.65 -6.81
C PHE A 443 16.27 4.07 -5.63
N PHE A 444 14.97 3.76 -5.70
CA PHE A 444 14.03 4.02 -4.62
C PHE A 444 14.38 3.22 -3.35
N LEU A 445 14.64 1.92 -3.49
CA LEU A 445 15.02 1.06 -2.37
C LEU A 445 16.33 1.51 -1.72
N LYS A 446 17.35 1.83 -2.53
CA LYS A 446 18.65 2.33 -2.04
C LYS A 446 18.50 3.65 -1.28
N THR A 447 17.72 4.59 -1.83
CA THR A 447 17.46 5.90 -1.18
C THR A 447 16.73 5.74 0.15
N PHE A 448 15.76 4.82 0.22
CA PHE A 448 15.04 4.48 1.44
C PHE A 448 15.98 3.93 2.52
N LEU A 449 16.80 2.92 2.19
CA LEU A 449 17.75 2.32 3.12
C LEU A 449 18.77 3.35 3.65
N GLN A 450 19.30 4.21 2.77
CA GLN A 450 20.21 5.29 3.17
C GLN A 450 19.54 6.32 4.09
N THR A 451 18.28 6.67 3.84
CA THR A 451 17.53 7.62 4.67
C THR A 451 17.32 7.08 6.09
N ILE A 452 17.03 5.78 6.22
CA ILE A 452 16.91 5.12 7.52
C ILE A 452 18.24 5.10 8.25
N GLN A 453 19.35 4.73 7.57
CA GLN A 453 20.69 4.74 8.18
C GLN A 453 21.05 6.13 8.73
N LYS A 454 20.72 7.21 8.00
CA LYS A 454 20.97 8.60 8.44
C LYS A 454 20.08 9.04 9.59
N SER A 455 18.89 8.46 9.76
CA SER A 455 17.96 8.83 10.82
C SER A 455 18.47 8.50 12.23
N GLY A 456 19.50 7.64 12.35
CA GLY A 456 20.08 7.23 13.64
C GLY A 456 19.15 6.39 14.51
N LYS A 457 17.89 6.17 14.10
CA LYS A 457 16.99 5.22 14.74
C LYS A 457 17.52 3.81 14.47
N ALA A 458 18.01 3.15 15.51
CA ALA A 458 18.34 1.74 15.48
C ALA A 458 17.10 0.98 15.00
N CYS A 459 17.14 0.51 13.75
CA CYS A 459 16.11 -0.21 12.99
C CYS A 459 14.86 -0.57 13.80
N GLU A 460 14.02 0.43 14.06
CA GLU A 460 12.75 0.26 14.75
C GLU A 460 11.88 -0.68 13.90
N VAL A 461 11.19 -1.59 14.58
CA VAL A 461 10.29 -2.57 13.98
C VAL A 461 9.24 -1.82 13.17
N MET A 462 9.36 -1.83 11.84
CA MET A 462 8.48 -1.07 10.94
C MET A 462 7.50 -1.99 10.20
N ARG A 463 6.29 -1.49 9.96
CA ARG A 463 5.29 -2.18 9.15
C ARG A 463 5.62 -2.01 7.67
N LEU A 464 6.60 -2.77 7.19
CA LEU A 464 7.08 -2.72 5.82
C LEU A 464 6.05 -3.25 4.82
N PRO A 465 5.87 -2.61 3.65
CA PRO A 465 5.04 -3.14 2.57
C PRO A 465 5.73 -4.27 1.79
N LEU A 466 7.01 -4.53 2.07
CA LEU A 466 7.84 -5.55 1.42
C LEU A 466 8.38 -6.54 2.46
N PRO A 467 8.26 -7.86 2.24
CA PRO A 467 7.47 -8.54 1.22
C PRO A 467 5.96 -8.50 1.51
N VAL A 468 5.14 -8.75 0.49
CA VAL A 468 3.69 -8.89 0.67
C VAL A 468 3.41 -10.29 1.21
N ILE A 469 2.82 -10.37 2.40
CA ILE A 469 2.47 -11.64 3.06
C ILE A 469 1.00 -11.94 2.82
N ASN A 470 0.72 -13.08 2.21
CA ASN A 470 -0.64 -13.52 1.98
C ASN A 470 -1.17 -14.24 3.23
N SER A 471 -1.93 -13.53 4.07
CA SER A 471 -2.52 -14.10 5.28
C SER A 471 -3.56 -15.19 5.02
N SER A 472 -4.13 -15.27 3.81
CA SER A 472 -5.15 -16.26 3.45
C SER A 472 -4.58 -17.63 3.09
N SER A 473 -3.29 -17.73 2.77
CA SER A 473 -2.59 -18.98 2.45
C SER A 473 -1.89 -19.61 3.67
N LEU A 474 -2.12 -19.07 4.87
CA LEU A 474 -1.51 -19.56 6.10
C LEU A 474 -2.01 -20.96 6.43
N LYS A 475 -1.10 -21.94 6.46
CA LYS A 475 -1.38 -23.33 6.87
C LYS A 475 -0.59 -23.63 8.14
N VAL A 476 -1.31 -23.93 9.23
CA VAL A 476 -0.70 -24.38 10.48
C VAL A 476 -0.81 -25.89 10.57
N VAL A 477 0.30 -26.54 10.88
CA VAL A 477 0.40 -27.97 11.14
C VAL A 477 0.93 -28.12 12.56
N PHE A 478 0.15 -28.76 13.42
CA PHE A 478 0.51 -29.10 14.79
C PHE A 478 0.05 -30.52 15.08
N GLU A 479 0.71 -31.18 16.02
CA GLU A 479 0.36 -32.52 16.49
C GLU A 479 -0.36 -32.36 17.84
N ASP A 480 -1.58 -32.87 17.94
CA ASP A 480 -2.42 -32.77 19.12
C ASP A 480 -2.66 -34.18 19.72
N HIS A 481 -3.90 -34.67 19.65
CA HIS A 481 -4.19 -36.10 19.79
C HIS A 481 -3.85 -36.86 18.49
N ARG A 482 -3.67 -36.17 17.36
CA ARG A 482 -3.33 -36.74 16.05
C ARG A 482 -1.84 -36.57 15.78
N THR A 483 -1.13 -37.67 15.66
CA THR A 483 0.29 -37.71 15.30
C THR A 483 0.46 -38.28 13.88
N TYR A 484 1.52 -37.87 13.19
CA TYR A 484 1.78 -38.28 11.81
C TYR A 484 3.13 -38.95 11.69
N ALA A 485 3.20 -40.09 11.01
CA ALA A 485 4.48 -40.79 10.75
C ALA A 485 5.33 -40.07 9.69
N SER A 486 4.72 -39.29 8.80
CA SER A 486 5.42 -38.58 7.72
C SER A 486 4.77 -37.23 7.37
N SER A 487 5.55 -36.34 6.74
CA SER A 487 5.04 -35.05 6.23
C SER A 487 3.98 -35.24 5.15
N ALA A 488 4.08 -36.32 4.36
CA ALA A 488 3.08 -36.69 3.36
C ALA A 488 1.73 -37.05 4.02
N ALA A 489 1.73 -37.77 5.16
CA ALA A 489 0.52 -38.10 5.91
C ALA A 489 -0.19 -36.85 6.47
N ALA A 490 0.58 -35.86 6.95
CA ALA A 490 0.05 -34.57 7.40
C ALA A 490 -0.51 -33.70 6.26
N GLY A 491 -0.18 -34.01 5.00
CA GLY A 491 -0.67 -33.32 3.81
C GLY A 491 -2.03 -33.81 3.31
N VAL A 492 -2.50 -34.98 3.75
CA VAL A 492 -3.74 -35.62 3.30
C VAL A 492 -4.97 -34.84 3.79
N ARG A 493 -6.06 -34.85 3.01
CA ARG A 493 -7.33 -34.20 3.39
C ARG A 493 -7.90 -34.85 4.64
N GLU A 494 -8.27 -34.02 5.62
CA GLU A 494 -8.81 -34.47 6.91
C GLU A 494 -10.04 -35.39 6.77
N SER A 495 -10.88 -35.19 5.75
CA SER A 495 -12.05 -36.04 5.49
C SER A 495 -11.72 -37.52 5.29
N ILE A 496 -10.51 -37.82 4.80
CA ILE A 496 -10.04 -39.21 4.58
C ILE A 496 -9.62 -39.84 5.91
N TRP A 497 -8.98 -39.07 6.79
CA TRP A 497 -8.65 -39.55 8.13
C TRP A 497 -9.90 -39.73 8.99
N GLN A 498 -10.84 -38.79 8.91
CA GLN A 498 -12.10 -38.84 9.66
C GLN A 498 -12.89 -40.13 9.37
N SER A 499 -13.04 -40.52 8.10
CA SER A 499 -13.79 -41.75 7.75
C SER A 499 -13.13 -43.03 8.27
N LEU A 500 -11.83 -43.01 8.55
CA LEU A 500 -11.12 -44.12 9.17
C LEU A 500 -11.28 -44.08 10.70
N GLU A 501 -11.20 -42.90 11.31
CA GLU A 501 -11.29 -42.71 12.77
C GLU A 501 -12.69 -42.98 13.36
N GLU A 502 -13.77 -42.73 12.59
CA GLU A 502 -15.17 -42.90 13.02
C GLU A 502 -15.47 -44.27 13.67
N ASP A 503 -14.80 -45.34 13.25
CA ASP A 503 -15.04 -46.71 13.74
C ASP A 503 -14.05 -47.17 14.85
N ILE A 504 -12.93 -46.49 15.04
CA ILE A 504 -11.85 -46.94 15.97
C ILE A 504 -11.99 -46.28 17.34
N VAL A 505 -12.37 -45.01 17.35
CA VAL A 505 -12.51 -44.23 18.57
C VAL A 505 -13.83 -44.62 19.25
N PRO A 506 -13.83 -45.01 20.54
CA PRO A 506 -15.04 -45.47 21.21
C PRO A 506 -16.15 -44.41 21.17
N SER A 507 -17.32 -44.79 20.63
CA SER A 507 -18.54 -43.98 20.69
C SER A 507 -19.10 -43.99 22.12
N LEU A 508 -19.05 -42.83 22.79
CA LEU A 508 -19.78 -42.64 24.05
C LEU A 508 -21.30 -42.62 23.78
N PRO A 509 -22.16 -42.91 24.78
CA PRO A 509 -23.53 -43.31 24.56
C PRO A 509 -24.38 -42.26 23.84
N THR A 510 -25.26 -42.81 23.01
CA THR A 510 -26.28 -42.24 22.14
C THR A 510 -27.08 -41.07 22.75
N VAL A 511 -26.69 -39.84 22.41
CA VAL A 511 -27.64 -38.72 22.21
C VAL A 511 -27.31 -38.10 20.86
N ARG A 512 -28.31 -38.04 19.97
CA ARG A 512 -28.19 -37.45 18.63
C ARG A 512 -27.76 -35.98 18.72
N SER A 513 -26.47 -35.74 18.63
CA SER A 513 -25.86 -34.43 18.38
C SER A 513 -24.59 -34.63 17.56
N ASN A 514 -24.40 -33.78 16.56
CA ASN A 514 -23.30 -33.86 15.59
C ASN A 514 -21.94 -34.10 16.26
N TRP A 515 -21.19 -35.07 15.73
CA TRP A 515 -19.93 -35.64 16.23
C TRP A 515 -18.77 -34.63 16.45
N LEU A 516 -18.92 -33.36 16.03
CA LEU A 516 -17.96 -32.28 16.32
C LEU A 516 -18.05 -31.71 17.75
N ASP A 517 -19.10 -32.04 18.52
CA ASP A 517 -19.44 -31.30 19.74
C ASP A 517 -19.29 -32.05 21.08
N VAL A 518 -18.86 -33.33 21.13
CA VAL A 518 -19.00 -34.11 22.39
C VAL A 518 -17.69 -34.35 23.15
N GLN A 519 -16.54 -34.58 22.51
CA GLN A 519 -15.25 -34.57 23.23
C GLN A 519 -14.76 -33.17 23.57
N SER A 520 -15.26 -32.16 22.85
CA SER A 520 -15.10 -30.76 23.22
C SER A 520 -15.76 -30.46 24.56
N ASN A 521 -16.87 -31.08 24.95
CA ASN A 521 -17.64 -30.60 26.12
C ASN A 521 -16.99 -30.74 27.52
N PHE A 522 -15.96 -31.58 27.71
CA PHE A 522 -15.20 -31.57 28.96
C PHE A 522 -14.03 -30.59 28.96
N ILE A 523 -13.49 -30.24 27.78
CA ILE A 523 -12.36 -29.30 27.61
C ILE A 523 -12.87 -27.85 27.43
N LEU A 524 -14.13 -27.67 27.02
CA LEU A 524 -14.65 -26.44 26.42
C LEU A 524 -15.60 -25.62 27.32
N LYS A 525 -15.52 -25.79 28.65
CA LYS A 525 -16.11 -24.82 29.60
C LYS A 525 -15.16 -23.67 29.99
N ARG A 526 -13.83 -23.80 29.74
CA ARG A 526 -12.88 -22.68 29.99
C ARG A 526 -12.26 -22.07 28.72
N ASN A 527 -12.06 -22.81 27.62
CA ASN A 527 -11.34 -22.30 26.44
C ASN A 527 -12.02 -22.72 25.13
N LYS A 528 -12.90 -21.87 24.57
CA LYS A 528 -13.67 -22.15 23.34
C LYS A 528 -12.91 -21.93 22.03
N ASP A 529 -11.77 -21.22 22.07
CA ASP A 529 -11.10 -20.69 20.87
C ASP A 529 -9.60 -21.04 20.80
N SER A 530 -9.15 -22.20 21.31
CA SER A 530 -7.72 -22.54 21.34
C SER A 530 -7.44 -24.02 21.08
N ASN A 531 -6.42 -24.28 20.27
CA ASN A 531 -5.90 -25.61 19.96
C ASN A 531 -5.06 -26.16 21.12
N ILE A 532 -4.82 -27.46 21.19
CA ILE A 532 -3.95 -28.08 22.20
C ILE A 532 -2.59 -28.39 21.56
N CYS A 533 -1.50 -28.09 22.26
CA CYS A 533 -0.13 -28.41 21.86
C CYS A 533 0.62 -29.01 23.05
N ILE A 534 1.59 -29.87 22.81
CA ILE A 534 2.37 -30.55 23.85
C ILE A 534 3.73 -29.87 24.00
N VAL A 535 4.22 -29.72 25.24
CA VAL A 535 5.60 -29.25 25.50
C VAL A 535 6.61 -30.11 24.74
N GLY A 536 7.51 -29.48 23.98
CA GLY A 536 8.55 -30.13 23.19
C GLY A 536 8.15 -30.52 21.76
N GLU A 537 6.85 -30.53 21.42
CA GLU A 537 6.37 -30.82 20.07
C GLU A 537 6.30 -29.55 19.20
N ALA A 538 6.68 -29.66 17.93
CA ALA A 538 6.87 -28.52 17.04
C ALA A 538 5.58 -28.08 16.31
N ILE A 539 5.24 -26.80 16.41
CA ILE A 539 4.20 -26.15 15.59
C ILE A 539 4.85 -25.62 14.30
N LYS A 540 4.36 -26.07 13.15
CA LYS A 540 4.85 -25.70 11.81
C LYS A 540 3.86 -24.76 11.14
N VAL A 541 4.31 -23.58 10.72
CA VAL A 541 3.50 -22.58 10.04
C VAL A 541 4.07 -22.33 8.64
N ALA A 542 3.30 -22.67 7.61
CA ALA A 542 3.65 -22.40 6.22
C ALA A 542 3.03 -21.07 5.76
N ILE A 543 3.88 -20.16 5.26
CA ILE A 543 3.51 -18.78 4.90
C ILE A 543 4.01 -18.47 3.49
N GLU A 544 3.15 -17.88 2.66
CA GLU A 544 3.51 -17.41 1.32
C GLU A 544 4.06 -15.99 1.37
N PHE A 545 5.30 -15.82 0.90
CA PHE A 545 5.93 -14.52 0.71
C PHE A 545 5.93 -14.16 -0.77
N GLN A 546 5.46 -12.95 -1.09
CA GLN A 546 5.43 -12.42 -2.45
C GLN A 546 6.30 -11.18 -2.57
N ASN A 547 7.14 -11.13 -3.60
CA ASN A 547 7.88 -9.95 -3.99
C ASN A 547 7.11 -9.16 -5.07
N PRO A 548 6.57 -7.96 -4.77
CA PRO A 548 5.89 -7.13 -5.77
C PRO A 548 6.86 -6.38 -6.69
N LEU A 549 8.15 -6.35 -6.39
CA LEU A 549 9.18 -5.69 -7.20
C LEU A 549 9.71 -6.64 -8.29
N GLN A 550 10.30 -6.05 -9.33
CA GLN A 550 10.97 -6.78 -10.41
C GLN A 550 12.44 -7.11 -10.08
N ILE A 551 12.95 -6.60 -8.97
CA ILE A 551 14.30 -6.84 -8.46
C ILE A 551 14.30 -7.88 -7.34
N SER A 552 15.42 -8.58 -7.15
CA SER A 552 15.57 -9.56 -6.08
C SER A 552 15.67 -8.88 -4.72
N ILE A 553 15.05 -9.48 -3.72
CA ILE A 553 15.05 -8.99 -2.34
C ILE A 553 15.62 -10.07 -1.41
N PRO A 554 16.77 -9.85 -0.77
CA PRO A 554 17.30 -10.75 0.25
C PRO A 554 16.59 -10.51 1.61
N LEU A 555 16.12 -11.60 2.22
CA LEU A 555 15.51 -11.63 3.54
C LEU A 555 16.34 -12.52 4.48
N SER A 556 16.71 -11.98 5.63
CA SER A 556 17.42 -12.68 6.71
C SER A 556 16.59 -12.69 8.01
N ASP A 557 16.95 -13.54 8.96
CA ASP A 557 16.29 -13.65 10.29
C ASP A 557 14.74 -13.77 10.23
N VAL A 558 14.20 -14.47 9.23
CA VAL A 558 12.75 -14.66 9.14
C VAL A 558 12.30 -15.62 10.23
N SER A 559 11.46 -15.12 11.14
CA SER A 559 11.02 -15.85 12.34
C SER A 559 9.60 -15.48 12.76
N LEU A 560 8.94 -16.37 13.51
CA LEU A 560 7.59 -16.14 14.04
C LEU A 560 7.64 -15.21 15.26
N MET A 561 6.61 -14.37 15.40
CA MET A 561 6.37 -13.58 16.60
C MET A 561 5.33 -14.31 17.46
N CYS A 562 5.69 -14.60 18.71
CA CYS A 562 4.90 -15.42 19.61
C CYS A 562 4.75 -14.77 20.99
N GLU A 563 3.59 -14.96 21.61
CA GLU A 563 3.28 -14.57 23.00
C GLU A 563 3.02 -15.85 23.81
N LEU A 564 3.77 -16.07 24.89
CA LEU A 564 3.53 -17.16 25.85
C LEU A 564 3.17 -16.57 27.21
N CYS A 565 2.03 -16.98 27.77
CA CYS A 565 1.67 -16.73 29.16
C CYS A 565 1.77 -18.04 29.94
N ALA A 566 2.80 -18.17 30.79
CA ALA A 566 2.93 -19.31 31.69
C ALA A 566 1.78 -19.31 32.71
N ARG A 567 1.30 -20.50 33.11
CA ARG A 567 0.39 -20.59 34.26
C ARG A 567 1.19 -20.22 35.51
N ALA A 568 0.83 -19.12 36.15
CA ALA A 568 1.27 -18.86 37.51
C ALA A 568 0.50 -19.83 38.41
N ASP A 569 1.22 -20.72 39.10
CA ASP A 569 0.71 -21.30 40.34
C ASP A 569 0.71 -20.17 41.35
N ASP A 570 -0.45 -19.55 41.56
CA ASP A 570 -0.85 -19.00 42.86
C ASP A 570 -2.34 -18.68 42.83
N ALA A 571 -3.02 -19.16 43.87
CA ALA A 571 -4.32 -18.66 44.26
C ALA A 571 -4.22 -17.15 44.58
N ASP A 572 -5.32 -16.44 44.34
CA ASP A 572 -5.59 -15.06 44.73
C ASP A 572 -4.92 -13.94 43.92
N SER A 573 -5.58 -13.50 42.84
CA SER A 573 -5.93 -12.09 42.64
C SER A 573 -6.85 -11.89 41.41
N GLU A 574 -8.13 -12.24 41.51
CA GLU A 574 -9.18 -11.63 40.69
C GLU A 574 -9.85 -10.52 41.51
N ALA A 575 -9.37 -9.29 41.39
CA ALA A 575 -10.18 -8.08 41.53
C ALA A 575 -9.35 -6.86 41.09
N ASN A 576 -10.00 -5.99 40.30
CA ASN A 576 -9.61 -4.62 39.96
C ASN A 576 -8.70 -4.42 38.74
N SER A 577 -9.31 -4.35 37.55
CA SER A 577 -9.30 -3.10 36.77
C SER A 577 -10.18 -3.23 35.52
N SER A 578 -11.48 -3.02 35.69
CA SER A 578 -12.39 -2.68 34.60
C SER A 578 -12.81 -1.22 34.77
N THR A 579 -12.13 -0.29 34.09
CA THR A 579 -12.66 1.01 33.60
C THR A 579 -11.53 1.89 33.09
N ALA A 580 -11.34 1.92 31.77
CA ALA A 580 -10.73 3.07 31.05
C ALA A 580 -10.89 2.86 29.53
N GLU A 581 -12.12 2.90 29.02
CA GLU A 581 -12.35 3.33 27.65
C GLU A 581 -12.56 4.85 27.67
N LEU A 582 -11.60 5.60 27.12
CA LEU A 582 -11.79 6.74 26.20
C LEU A 582 -10.51 7.59 26.10
N GLN A 583 -10.15 7.90 24.85
CA GLN A 583 -9.22 8.94 24.37
C GLN A 583 -7.71 8.67 24.51
N ASN A 584 -7.06 8.24 23.40
CA ASN A 584 -6.18 9.13 22.60
C ASN A 584 -5.38 8.38 21.52
N ASN A 585 -5.35 8.96 20.33
CA ASN A 585 -4.66 8.50 19.12
C ASN A 585 -3.14 8.79 19.12
N GLU A 586 -2.44 8.66 20.26
CA GLU A 586 -1.01 8.96 20.35
C GLU A 586 -0.21 7.98 21.23
N THR A 587 -0.46 6.68 21.12
CA THR A 587 0.36 5.67 21.82
C THR A 587 0.68 4.46 20.92
N THR A 588 1.27 4.72 19.75
CA THR A 588 1.90 3.66 18.93
C THR A 588 3.39 3.50 19.23
N LYS A 589 3.99 4.37 20.05
CA LYS A 589 5.42 4.33 20.41
C LYS A 589 5.77 3.40 21.58
N LEU A 590 4.83 3.05 22.46
CA LEU A 590 5.13 2.29 23.69
C LEU A 590 4.91 0.78 23.60
N ASN A 591 4.40 0.26 22.48
CA ASN A 591 4.14 -1.17 22.33
C ASN A 591 5.24 -1.93 21.57
N ALA A 592 6.24 -1.25 21.00
CA ALA A 592 7.32 -1.93 20.26
C ALA A 592 8.33 -2.63 21.18
N ASP A 593 8.57 -2.10 22.39
CA ASP A 593 9.59 -2.63 23.32
C ASP A 593 9.19 -3.94 24.01
N ARG A 594 7.89 -4.28 24.07
CA ARG A 594 7.45 -5.58 24.63
C ARG A 594 7.63 -6.76 23.67
N PHE A 595 7.91 -6.52 22.39
CA PHE A 595 8.06 -7.58 21.37
C PHE A 595 9.51 -8.00 21.12
N ILE A 596 10.46 -7.45 21.88
CA ILE A 596 11.84 -7.94 21.89
C ILE A 596 11.85 -9.25 22.68
N ASN A 597 12.28 -10.33 22.00
CA ASN A 597 12.47 -11.70 22.50
C ASN A 597 13.10 -11.73 23.91
N SER A 598 12.31 -11.58 24.97
CA SER A 598 12.81 -11.57 26.35
C SER A 598 12.81 -12.96 26.99
N ASN A 599 12.29 -14.00 26.32
CA ASN A 599 12.21 -15.34 26.86
C ASN A 599 12.62 -16.42 25.84
N GLU A 600 13.87 -16.40 25.31
CA GLU A 600 14.40 -17.54 24.53
C GLU A 600 14.45 -18.85 25.34
N SER A 601 14.35 -18.78 26.67
CA SER A 601 14.24 -19.94 27.54
C SER A 601 12.89 -20.67 27.44
N SER A 602 11.83 -20.02 26.97
CA SER A 602 10.47 -20.58 27.03
C SER A 602 10.00 -21.30 25.77
N PHE A 603 10.62 -21.05 24.60
CA PHE A 603 10.30 -21.71 23.33
C PHE A 603 11.46 -21.57 22.33
N ALA A 604 11.66 -22.55 21.43
CA ALA A 604 12.67 -22.47 20.37
C ALA A 604 12.04 -22.05 19.03
N LEU A 605 12.69 -21.14 18.31
CA LEU A 605 12.25 -20.61 17.00
C LEU A 605 13.21 -21.05 15.90
N SER A 606 12.68 -21.38 14.71
CA SER A 606 13.50 -21.50 13.51
C SER A 606 13.73 -20.13 12.86
N ASN A 607 14.98 -19.83 12.52
CA ASN A 607 15.34 -18.69 11.68
C ASN A 607 15.67 -19.20 10.27
N VAL A 608 15.10 -18.55 9.25
CA VAL A 608 15.31 -18.92 7.84
C VAL A 608 15.78 -17.71 7.05
N GLU A 609 16.76 -17.92 6.17
CA GLU A 609 17.24 -16.91 5.22
C GLU A 609 16.96 -17.35 3.79
N PHE A 610 16.47 -16.41 2.96
CA PHE A 610 16.22 -16.68 1.55
C PHE A 610 16.14 -15.39 0.72
N THR A 611 16.40 -15.53 -0.57
CA THR A 611 16.20 -14.46 -1.55
C THR A 611 14.88 -14.68 -2.30
N LEU A 612 14.07 -13.63 -2.42
CA LEU A 612 12.91 -13.59 -3.30
C LEU A 612 13.29 -12.99 -4.65
N GLU A 613 13.13 -13.76 -5.73
CA GLU A 613 13.29 -13.24 -7.09
C GLU A 613 12.23 -12.19 -7.43
N GLY A 614 12.48 -11.39 -8.48
CA GLY A 614 11.55 -10.36 -8.93
C GLY A 614 10.20 -10.96 -9.36
N GLY A 615 9.10 -10.48 -8.78
CA GLY A 615 7.76 -11.01 -9.02
C GLY A 615 7.49 -12.40 -8.44
N GLY A 616 8.49 -13.01 -7.80
CA GLY A 616 8.44 -14.37 -7.30
C GLY A 616 7.56 -14.55 -6.07
N ARG A 617 7.03 -15.77 -5.90
CA ARG A 617 6.36 -16.23 -4.68
C ARG A 617 7.11 -17.41 -4.11
N LYS A 618 7.27 -17.44 -2.78
CA LYS A 618 7.93 -18.55 -2.09
C LYS A 618 7.16 -18.94 -0.84
N MET A 619 6.82 -20.22 -0.72
CA MET A 619 6.28 -20.80 0.50
C MET A 619 7.42 -21.12 1.45
N VAL A 620 7.37 -20.59 2.66
CA VAL A 620 8.37 -20.82 3.71
C VAL A 620 7.70 -21.41 4.93
N GLN A 621 8.27 -22.50 5.44
CA GLN A 621 7.78 -23.18 6.63
C GLN A 621 8.63 -22.77 7.84
N LEU A 622 8.01 -22.08 8.79
CA LEU A 622 8.62 -21.68 10.05
C LEU A 622 8.15 -22.62 11.16
N THR A 623 9.03 -22.92 12.11
CA THR A 623 8.77 -23.88 13.19
C THR A 623 8.97 -23.21 14.55
N VAL A 624 8.08 -23.50 15.49
CA VAL A 624 8.20 -23.07 16.90
C VAL A 624 7.91 -24.24 17.84
N THR A 625 8.77 -24.45 18.85
CA THR A 625 8.63 -25.52 19.86
C THR A 625 8.48 -24.91 21.25
N PRO A 626 7.31 -25.01 21.91
CA PRO A 626 7.13 -24.53 23.27
C PRO A 626 7.87 -25.44 24.28
N ARG A 627 8.51 -24.84 25.29
CA ARG A 627 9.25 -25.56 26.35
C ARG A 627 8.56 -25.53 27.72
N VAL A 628 7.53 -24.69 27.88
CA VAL A 628 6.83 -24.45 29.16
C VAL A 628 5.32 -24.50 28.93
N GLU A 629 4.58 -24.98 29.93
CA GLU A 629 3.11 -24.99 29.94
C GLU A 629 2.51 -23.57 29.99
N GLY A 630 1.36 -23.38 29.35
CA GLY A 630 0.69 -22.09 29.33
C GLY A 630 -0.16 -21.84 28.09
N THR A 631 -0.60 -20.60 27.92
CA THR A 631 -1.31 -20.17 26.70
C THR A 631 -0.31 -19.56 25.74
N PHE A 632 -0.16 -20.17 24.57
CA PHE A 632 0.76 -19.77 23.50
C PHE A 632 -0.02 -19.20 22.30
N LYS A 633 0.41 -18.07 21.77
CA LYS A 633 -0.26 -17.40 20.64
C LYS A 633 0.76 -16.95 19.61
N ILE A 634 0.46 -17.22 18.33
CA ILE A 634 1.25 -16.73 17.21
C ILE A 634 0.65 -15.40 16.72
N VAL A 635 1.42 -14.33 16.84
CA VAL A 635 0.97 -12.94 16.59
C VAL A 635 1.30 -12.48 15.18
N GLY A 636 2.41 -12.94 14.62
CA GLY A 636 2.90 -12.43 13.34
C GLY A 636 4.22 -13.05 12.90
N VAL A 637 4.87 -12.38 11.96
CA VAL A 637 6.20 -12.74 11.42
C VAL A 637 7.07 -11.49 11.46
N LYS A 638 8.34 -11.67 11.80
CA LYS A 638 9.39 -10.66 11.68
C LYS A 638 10.45 -11.12 10.67
N TRP A 639 11.08 -10.17 9.99
CA TRP A 639 12.17 -10.42 9.04
C TRP A 639 13.14 -9.25 9.02
N LYS A 640 14.36 -9.49 8.55
CA LYS A 640 15.33 -8.45 8.21
C LYS A 640 15.45 -8.29 6.70
N LEU A 641 15.23 -7.07 6.23
CA LEU A 641 15.45 -6.67 4.84
C LEU A 641 16.88 -6.17 4.68
N SER A 642 17.64 -6.78 3.75
CA SER A 642 19.04 -6.41 3.47
C SER A 642 19.93 -6.35 4.73
N SER A 643 19.70 -7.28 5.67
CA SER A 643 20.48 -7.47 6.91
C SER A 643 20.56 -6.27 7.86
N SER A 644 19.74 -5.23 7.65
CA SER A 644 19.72 -4.04 8.49
C SER A 644 18.32 -3.77 9.04
N LEU A 645 17.30 -3.75 8.17
CA LEU A 645 15.99 -3.22 8.53
C LEU A 645 15.02 -4.31 9.01
N VAL A 646 14.50 -4.18 10.24
CA VAL A 646 13.54 -5.12 10.80
C VAL A 646 12.11 -4.76 10.37
N GLY A 647 11.50 -5.64 9.58
CA GLY A 647 10.09 -5.59 9.23
C GLY A 647 9.26 -6.55 10.07
N PHE A 648 7.99 -6.23 10.26
CA PHE A 648 7.04 -7.14 10.88
C PHE A 648 5.66 -7.06 10.24
N HIS A 649 4.94 -8.18 10.32
CA HIS A 649 3.56 -8.30 9.89
C HIS A 649 2.75 -9.10 10.90
N ASN A 650 1.77 -8.44 11.52
CA ASN A 650 0.83 -9.10 12.43
C ASN A 650 -0.25 -9.83 11.63
N PHE A 651 -0.54 -11.07 12.01
CA PHE A 651 -1.71 -11.79 11.53
C PHE A 651 -2.95 -11.14 12.19
N VAL A 652 -3.69 -10.35 11.42
CA VAL A 652 -4.81 -9.55 11.93
C VAL A 652 -5.84 -10.46 12.62
N THR A 653 -5.97 -10.29 13.93
CA THR A 653 -6.95 -10.91 14.82
C THR A 653 -7.99 -9.86 15.21
N SER A 654 -8.83 -9.42 14.26
CA SER A 654 -9.99 -8.59 14.60
C SER A 654 -11.28 -9.25 14.11
N PRO A 655 -12.26 -9.48 15.02
CA PRO A 655 -13.56 -9.96 14.62
C PRO A 655 -14.22 -8.82 13.85
N VAL A 656 -14.29 -8.93 12.53
CA VAL A 656 -15.08 -8.00 11.72
C VAL A 656 -16.54 -8.20 12.14
N LYS A 657 -17.07 -7.31 12.98
CA LYS A 657 -18.53 -7.20 13.23
C LYS A 657 -19.19 -6.80 11.92
N LYS A 658 -19.46 -7.78 11.05
CA LYS A 658 -20.32 -7.60 9.89
C LYS A 658 -21.75 -7.46 10.40
N ILE A 659 -22.24 -6.23 10.41
CA ILE A 659 -23.67 -5.96 10.43
C ILE A 659 -24.21 -6.45 9.08
N GLN A 660 -24.93 -7.57 9.06
CA GLN A 660 -26.10 -7.75 8.19
C GLN A 660 -26.92 -9.01 8.54
N LYS A 661 -28.24 -8.80 8.59
CA LYS A 661 -29.29 -9.82 8.71
C LYS A 661 -29.13 -10.87 7.62
N GLY A 662 -29.04 -12.14 8.02
CA GLY A 662 -29.13 -13.29 7.13
C GLY A 662 -28.27 -14.45 7.63
N ARG A 663 -28.92 -15.52 8.13
CA ARG A 663 -28.27 -16.77 8.56
C ARG A 663 -27.40 -17.32 7.43
N LYS A 664 -26.08 -17.16 7.56
CA LYS A 664 -25.07 -17.98 6.87
C LYS A 664 -24.11 -18.53 7.93
N LYS A 665 -23.81 -19.83 7.83
CA LYS A 665 -22.88 -20.57 8.69
C LYS A 665 -21.56 -19.80 8.83
N ASN A 666 -21.10 -19.62 10.08
CA ASN A 666 -19.78 -19.08 10.39
C ASN A 666 -18.72 -19.94 9.69
N LYS A 667 -18.07 -19.40 8.66
CA LYS A 667 -16.75 -19.90 8.26
C LYS A 667 -15.79 -19.47 9.38
N GLN A 668 -15.15 -20.44 10.05
CA GLN A 668 -14.04 -20.18 10.98
C GLN A 668 -13.03 -19.25 10.31
N SER A 669 -12.60 -18.23 11.05
CA SER A 669 -11.58 -17.33 10.55
C SER A 669 -10.21 -18.03 10.65
N PRO A 670 -9.25 -17.77 9.74
CA PRO A 670 -7.89 -18.30 9.86
C PRO A 670 -7.21 -17.92 11.20
N ALA A 671 -7.73 -16.89 11.87
CA ALA A 671 -7.25 -16.35 13.13
C ALA A 671 -7.56 -17.25 14.35
N ASP A 672 -8.54 -18.15 14.26
CA ASP A 672 -8.89 -19.07 15.34
C ASP A 672 -7.87 -20.22 15.47
N ASN A 673 -7.04 -20.44 14.44
CA ASN A 673 -6.03 -21.53 14.41
C ASN A 673 -4.66 -21.15 15.01
N LEU A 674 -4.50 -19.94 15.54
CA LEU A 674 -3.20 -19.40 15.98
C LEU A 674 -3.04 -19.29 17.51
N LYS A 675 -4.02 -19.78 18.28
CA LYS A 675 -3.98 -19.86 19.75
C LYS A 675 -3.84 -21.32 20.19
N PHE A 676 -2.95 -21.58 21.14
CA PHE A 676 -2.60 -22.91 21.63
C PHE A 676 -2.56 -22.93 23.16
N VAL A 677 -3.06 -24.01 23.76
CA VAL A 677 -2.86 -24.34 25.17
C VAL A 677 -1.78 -25.42 25.21
N VAL A 678 -0.64 -25.08 25.79
CA VAL A 678 0.50 -25.98 25.93
C VAL A 678 0.33 -26.82 27.20
N VAL A 679 0.27 -28.13 27.03
CA VAL A 679 0.04 -29.12 28.10
C VAL A 679 1.29 -29.97 28.38
N LYS A 680 1.29 -30.67 29.52
CA LYS A 680 2.33 -31.62 29.94
C LYS A 680 2.76 -32.58 28.81
N PRO A 681 4.03 -33.01 28.77
CA PRO A 681 4.49 -34.07 27.87
C PRO A 681 3.62 -35.32 27.98
N VAL A 682 3.21 -35.86 26.83
CA VAL A 682 2.43 -37.10 26.70
C VAL A 682 3.17 -38.06 25.78
N PRO A 683 2.96 -39.38 25.91
CA PRO A 683 3.65 -40.36 25.07
C PRO A 683 3.38 -40.15 23.59
N ARG A 684 4.40 -40.41 22.76
CA ARG A 684 4.34 -40.32 21.31
C ARG A 684 4.86 -41.61 20.71
N LEU A 685 3.97 -42.35 20.03
CA LEU A 685 4.35 -43.47 19.18
C LEU A 685 4.84 -42.96 17.82
N GLU A 686 6.05 -43.34 17.45
CA GLU A 686 6.54 -43.31 16.09
C GLU A 686 6.36 -44.70 15.49
N GLY A 687 5.76 -44.80 14.31
CA GLY A 687 5.50 -46.09 13.68
C GLY A 687 5.84 -46.08 12.21
N PHE A 688 6.44 -47.17 11.74
CA PHE A 688 6.71 -47.39 10.33
C PHE A 688 6.69 -48.89 9.99
N ILE A 689 6.43 -49.20 8.73
CA ILE A 689 6.50 -50.56 8.19
C ILE A 689 7.89 -50.76 7.60
N GLN A 690 8.64 -51.70 8.14
CA GLN A 690 9.96 -52.08 7.63
C GLN A 690 9.85 -52.66 6.23
N SER A 691 10.75 -52.24 5.34
CA SER A 691 10.95 -52.81 4.00
C SER A 691 9.69 -52.89 3.11
N LEU A 692 8.77 -51.90 3.21
CA LEU A 692 7.63 -51.84 2.30
C LEU A 692 8.10 -51.57 0.86
N PRO A 693 7.86 -52.48 -0.10
CA PRO A 693 8.27 -52.29 -1.50
C PRO A 693 7.43 -51.19 -2.18
N GLU A 694 8.07 -50.29 -2.94
CA GLU A 694 7.33 -49.29 -3.75
C GLU A 694 6.60 -49.92 -4.94
N LYS A 695 7.12 -51.05 -5.44
CA LYS A 695 6.64 -51.76 -6.62
C LYS A 695 6.43 -53.23 -6.29
N VAL A 696 5.21 -53.71 -6.49
CA VAL A 696 4.81 -55.11 -6.28
C VAL A 696 4.02 -55.60 -7.48
N TYR A 697 3.90 -56.91 -7.64
CA TYR A 697 3.11 -57.52 -8.70
C TYR A 697 1.76 -58.01 -8.18
N ALA A 698 0.73 -57.99 -9.01
CA ALA A 698 -0.61 -58.41 -8.61
C ALA A 698 -0.61 -59.86 -8.09
N GLY A 699 -1.22 -60.09 -6.92
CA GLY A 699 -1.24 -61.39 -6.24
C GLY A 699 0.02 -61.73 -5.44
N GLU A 700 1.06 -60.88 -5.44
CA GLU A 700 2.26 -61.07 -4.61
C GLU A 700 1.91 -60.99 -3.12
N LEU A 701 2.44 -61.93 -2.34
CA LEU A 701 2.30 -62.01 -0.89
C LEU A 701 3.68 -61.84 -0.24
N GLN A 702 3.82 -60.84 0.63
CA GLN A 702 5.08 -60.54 1.31
C GLN A 702 4.86 -60.29 2.80
N GLN A 703 5.70 -60.89 3.65
CA GLN A 703 5.75 -60.58 5.07
C GLN A 703 6.48 -59.25 5.30
N LEU A 704 5.86 -58.39 6.11
CA LEU A 704 6.37 -57.09 6.53
C LEU A 704 6.32 -56.99 8.05
N THR A 705 7.06 -56.04 8.61
CA THR A 705 7.09 -55.81 10.06
C THR A 705 6.65 -54.38 10.36
N LEU A 706 5.60 -54.23 11.15
CA LEU A 706 5.24 -52.95 11.76
C LEU A 706 6.15 -52.74 12.99
N GLU A 707 6.92 -51.67 12.97
CA GLU A 707 7.72 -51.23 14.11
C GLU A 707 7.07 -50.02 14.75
N LEU A 708 6.82 -50.09 16.06
CA LEU A 708 6.31 -49.00 16.89
C LEU A 708 7.32 -48.68 17.99
N ASN A 709 7.75 -47.43 18.03
CA ASN A 709 8.74 -46.92 18.97
C ASN A 709 8.09 -45.85 19.85
N ASN A 710 8.08 -46.08 21.17
CA ASN A 710 7.67 -45.07 22.15
C ASN A 710 8.91 -44.36 22.68
N LYS A 711 9.04 -43.06 22.40
CA LYS A 711 10.18 -42.24 22.86
C LYS A 711 9.97 -41.60 24.23
N SER A 712 8.97 -42.04 24.98
CA SER A 712 8.61 -41.47 26.28
C SER A 712 8.67 -42.51 27.38
N ASP A 713 8.83 -42.04 28.62
CA ASP A 713 8.90 -42.87 29.81
C ASP A 713 7.52 -43.47 30.20
N LEU A 714 6.43 -43.02 29.57
CA LEU A 714 5.06 -43.44 29.88
C LEU A 714 4.61 -44.55 28.91
N SER A 715 4.12 -45.66 29.45
CA SER A 715 3.56 -46.77 28.67
C SER A 715 2.25 -46.41 27.99
N VAL A 716 2.00 -47.06 26.85
CA VAL A 716 0.73 -46.97 26.10
C VAL A 716 0.05 -48.33 26.00
N LYS A 717 -1.28 -48.34 26.10
CA LYS A 717 -2.15 -49.54 26.15
C LYS A 717 -3.32 -49.43 25.17
N ASN A 718 -4.12 -50.49 25.05
CA ASN A 718 -5.34 -50.53 24.22
C ASN A 718 -5.09 -50.14 22.74
N LEU A 719 -4.04 -50.70 22.14
CA LEU A 719 -3.73 -50.44 20.74
C LEU A 719 -4.84 -50.99 19.83
N LYS A 720 -5.22 -50.22 18.81
CA LYS A 720 -6.16 -50.63 17.75
C LYS A 720 -5.65 -50.17 16.40
N MET A 721 -5.85 -50.96 15.35
CA MET A 721 -5.42 -50.61 14.00
C MET A 721 -6.56 -50.70 12.98
N LYS A 722 -6.60 -49.77 12.03
CA LYS A 722 -7.45 -49.83 10.84
C LYS A 722 -6.70 -49.41 9.60
N ILE A 723 -7.05 -50.04 8.49
CA ILE A 723 -6.42 -49.85 7.18
C ILE A 723 -7.51 -49.52 6.17
N SER A 724 -7.25 -48.58 5.25
CA SER A 724 -8.22 -48.19 4.22
C SER A 724 -8.57 -49.30 3.23
N HIS A 725 -7.60 -50.15 2.90
CA HIS A 725 -7.74 -51.26 1.98
C HIS A 725 -7.36 -52.58 2.68
N PRO A 726 -8.25 -53.20 3.48
CA PRO A 726 -7.93 -54.41 4.23
C PRO A 726 -7.51 -55.57 3.33
N ARG A 727 -8.00 -55.64 2.08
CA ARG A 727 -7.57 -56.63 1.09
C ARG A 727 -6.09 -56.57 0.72
N PHE A 728 -5.42 -55.43 0.98
CA PHE A 728 -4.02 -55.24 0.64
C PHE A 728 -3.06 -55.56 1.78
N LEU A 729 -3.53 -55.50 3.02
CA LEU A 729 -2.67 -55.64 4.18
C LEU A 729 -3.41 -56.40 5.27
N ASN A 730 -3.03 -57.65 5.45
CA ASN A 730 -3.54 -58.54 6.49
C ASN A 730 -2.64 -58.45 7.72
N ILE A 731 -3.25 -58.50 8.90
CA ILE A 731 -2.53 -58.36 10.18
C ILE A 731 -2.24 -59.76 10.71
N GLY A 732 -0.97 -60.07 10.92
CA GLY A 732 -0.54 -61.38 11.42
C GLY A 732 -0.72 -61.52 12.93
N ASN A 733 -0.64 -62.76 13.41
CA ASN A 733 -0.55 -63.05 14.85
C ASN A 733 0.90 -63.22 15.27
N GLN A 734 1.23 -62.91 16.53
CA GLN A 734 2.58 -63.01 17.09
C GLN A 734 3.15 -64.45 17.08
N ARG A 735 2.32 -65.47 16.86
CA ARG A 735 2.74 -66.87 16.68
C ARG A 735 3.36 -67.17 15.30
N ASN A 736 3.24 -66.25 14.34
CA ASN A 736 3.63 -66.47 12.93
C ASN A 736 5.01 -65.89 12.57
N TRP A 737 5.88 -65.61 13.54
CA TRP A 737 7.16 -64.93 13.32
C TRP A 737 8.18 -65.73 12.49
N ASN A 738 8.12 -67.06 12.51
CA ASN A 738 9.12 -67.96 11.89
C ASN A 738 8.56 -68.78 10.71
N MET A 739 7.58 -68.26 9.97
CA MET A 739 7.00 -69.00 8.83
C MET A 739 7.17 -68.22 7.52
N ASP A 740 7.76 -68.84 6.51
CA ASP A 740 7.91 -68.27 5.16
C ASP A 740 6.56 -68.06 4.44
N TYR A 741 5.52 -68.76 4.89
CA TYR A 741 4.15 -68.65 4.43
C TYR A 741 3.21 -68.54 5.64
N PRO A 742 2.10 -67.77 5.58
CA PRO A 742 1.16 -67.75 6.68
C PRO A 742 0.53 -69.15 6.82
N ALA A 743 0.47 -69.68 8.05
CA ALA A 743 -0.07 -71.01 8.37
C ALA A 743 -1.52 -71.26 7.87
N CYS A 744 -2.21 -70.23 7.37
CA CYS A 744 -3.51 -70.33 6.73
C CYS A 744 -3.47 -70.86 5.29
N LEU A 745 -2.29 -71.02 4.67
CA LEU A 745 -2.13 -71.52 3.30
C LEU A 745 -1.49 -72.92 3.24
N GLU A 746 -1.09 -73.51 4.37
CA GLU A 746 -0.58 -74.88 4.43
C GLU A 746 -1.73 -75.89 4.61
N LYS A 747 -1.79 -76.91 3.74
CA LYS A 747 -2.78 -77.97 3.85
C LYS A 747 -2.45 -78.88 5.04
N LYS A 748 -3.23 -78.75 6.12
CA LYS A 748 -3.14 -79.65 7.28
C LYS A 748 -3.59 -81.05 6.87
N THR A 749 -2.63 -81.95 6.71
CA THR A 749 -2.89 -83.39 6.60
C THR A 749 -3.21 -83.93 7.99
N ASN A 750 -4.48 -83.82 8.40
CA ASN A 750 -5.24 -84.74 9.28
C ASN A 750 -6.47 -84.03 9.87
N GLY A 751 -7.63 -84.70 9.80
CA GLY A 751 -8.94 -84.14 10.14
C GLY A 751 -9.06 -83.72 11.60
N VAL A 752 -9.21 -82.42 11.83
CA VAL A 752 -9.83 -81.83 13.02
C VAL A 752 -10.69 -80.67 12.55
N GLU A 753 -11.98 -80.92 12.35
CA GLU A 753 -12.99 -79.94 11.88
C GLU A 753 -13.35 -78.84 12.92
N GLN A 754 -12.60 -78.69 14.01
CA GLN A 754 -13.03 -77.85 15.15
C GLN A 754 -12.56 -76.38 15.14
N THR A 755 -11.86 -75.88 14.12
CA THR A 755 -11.43 -74.45 14.05
C THR A 755 -12.19 -73.57 13.06
N LEU A 756 -13.19 -74.09 12.34
CA LEU A 756 -13.90 -73.35 11.28
C LEU A 756 -14.84 -72.23 11.80
N LEU A 757 -15.26 -72.31 13.07
CA LEU A 757 -16.22 -71.37 13.68
C LEU A 757 -15.60 -70.15 14.37
N GLU A 758 -14.34 -70.23 14.82
CA GLU A 758 -13.67 -69.07 15.44
C GLU A 758 -13.09 -68.11 14.41
N GLN A 759 -12.60 -68.61 13.26
CA GLN A 759 -11.89 -67.79 12.28
C GLN A 759 -12.81 -67.03 11.31
N THR A 760 -14.02 -67.54 11.04
CA THR A 760 -15.02 -66.84 10.21
C THR A 760 -15.58 -65.58 10.87
N SER A 761 -15.45 -65.46 12.20
CA SER A 761 -15.89 -64.27 12.95
C SER A 761 -14.97 -63.05 12.77
N ASN A 762 -13.68 -63.26 12.44
CA ASN A 762 -12.69 -62.17 12.30
C ASN A 762 -12.72 -61.46 10.95
N LEU A 763 -13.22 -62.10 9.88
CA LEU A 763 -13.32 -61.49 8.54
C LEU A 763 -14.35 -60.35 8.47
N LEU A 764 -15.22 -60.21 9.47
CA LEU A 764 -16.24 -59.16 9.54
C LEU A 764 -15.87 -57.98 10.46
N GLN A 765 -14.75 -58.04 11.20
CA GLN A 765 -14.30 -56.92 12.02
C GLN A 765 -13.48 -55.92 11.18
N LYS A 766 -14.06 -54.75 10.92
CA LYS A 766 -13.42 -53.63 10.21
C LYS A 766 -12.21 -53.00 10.94
N VAL A 767 -12.00 -53.33 12.22
CA VAL A 767 -10.95 -52.79 13.09
C VAL A 767 -10.25 -53.95 13.79
N PHE A 768 -8.92 -53.94 13.76
CA PHE A 768 -8.11 -54.92 14.45
C PHE A 768 -7.80 -54.44 15.87
N LEU A 769 -8.03 -55.33 16.85
CA LEU A 769 -7.74 -55.11 18.25
C LEU A 769 -6.49 -55.91 18.60
N PHE A 770 -5.47 -55.23 19.15
CA PHE A 770 -4.32 -55.94 19.70
C PHE A 770 -4.73 -56.65 21.00
N PRO A 771 -4.05 -57.75 21.38
CA PRO A 771 -4.29 -58.43 22.66
C PRO A 771 -4.24 -57.44 23.83
N GLU A 772 -5.12 -57.59 24.83
CA GLU A 772 -5.23 -56.65 25.97
C GLU A 772 -3.93 -56.51 26.77
N GLU A 773 -3.05 -57.52 26.71
CA GLU A 773 -1.73 -57.53 27.34
C GLU A 773 -0.66 -56.71 26.58
N THR A 774 -0.99 -56.15 25.42
CA THR A 774 -0.04 -55.42 24.56
C THR A 774 0.26 -54.04 25.15
N ILE A 775 1.45 -53.88 25.74
CA ILE A 775 1.95 -52.62 26.30
C ILE A 775 3.22 -52.23 25.55
N VAL A 776 3.29 -50.99 25.04
CA VAL A 776 4.52 -50.46 24.44
C VAL A 776 5.19 -49.51 25.44
N GLN A 777 6.32 -49.96 25.99
CA GLN A 777 7.13 -49.20 26.96
C GLN A 777 8.13 -48.29 26.27
N GLY A 778 8.67 -47.30 27.01
CA GLY A 778 9.81 -46.50 26.55
C GLY A 778 11.04 -47.37 26.27
N ASP A 779 11.87 -46.94 25.33
CA ASP A 779 13.17 -47.53 24.97
C ASP A 779 13.18 -48.92 24.29
N THR A 780 12.02 -49.54 24.03
CA THR A 780 11.93 -50.81 23.29
C THR A 780 11.05 -50.71 22.05
N SER A 781 11.56 -51.19 20.91
CA SER A 781 10.80 -51.28 19.66
C SER A 781 9.81 -52.43 19.71
N PHE A 782 8.52 -52.11 19.62
CA PHE A 782 7.47 -53.10 19.49
C PHE A 782 7.31 -53.51 18.03
N LEU A 783 7.48 -54.80 17.75
CA LEU A 783 7.44 -55.36 16.39
C LEU A 783 6.20 -56.24 16.20
N TRP A 784 5.46 -56.03 15.11
CA TRP A 784 4.27 -56.83 14.79
C TRP A 784 4.26 -57.27 13.31
N PRO A 785 3.99 -58.56 13.02
CA PRO A 785 4.00 -59.06 11.64
C PRO A 785 2.77 -58.62 10.85
N LEU A 786 2.99 -58.13 9.64
CA LEU A 786 1.98 -57.76 8.64
C LEU A 786 2.20 -58.58 7.36
N TRP A 787 1.13 -58.86 6.62
CA TRP A 787 1.17 -59.55 5.33
C TRP A 787 0.60 -58.65 4.25
N LEU A 788 1.46 -58.19 3.34
CA LEU A 788 1.04 -57.43 2.17
C LEU A 788 0.56 -58.40 1.09
N HIS A 789 -0.67 -58.21 0.62
CA HIS A 789 -1.25 -58.96 -0.48
C HIS A 789 -1.65 -58.00 -1.60
N ALA A 790 -0.92 -57.98 -2.71
CA ALA A 790 -1.13 -57.01 -3.78
C ALA A 790 -2.33 -57.36 -4.68
N ALA A 791 -3.56 -57.25 -4.15
CA ALA A 791 -4.76 -57.84 -4.76
C ALA A 791 -5.08 -57.37 -6.20
N VAL A 792 -4.96 -56.07 -6.48
CA VAL A 792 -5.43 -55.47 -7.75
C VAL A 792 -4.32 -54.58 -8.34
N PRO A 793 -4.04 -54.66 -9.66
CA PRO A 793 -3.08 -53.78 -10.31
C PRO A 793 -3.52 -52.32 -10.33
N GLY A 794 -2.55 -51.40 -10.20
CA GLY A 794 -2.78 -49.96 -10.17
C GLY A 794 -1.98 -49.24 -9.09
N LYS A 795 -2.12 -47.91 -9.02
CA LYS A 795 -1.53 -47.08 -7.96
C LYS A 795 -2.48 -47.05 -6.77
N VAL A 796 -2.01 -47.50 -5.61
CA VAL A 796 -2.81 -47.64 -4.39
C VAL A 796 -2.17 -46.84 -3.26
N SER A 797 -2.96 -46.01 -2.59
CA SER A 797 -2.56 -45.32 -1.35
C SER A 797 -3.17 -46.02 -0.14
N LEU A 798 -2.32 -46.61 0.69
CA LEU A 798 -2.68 -47.23 1.95
C LEU A 798 -2.65 -46.18 3.06
N TYR A 799 -3.81 -45.96 3.68
CA TYR A 799 -3.96 -45.12 4.86
C TYR A 799 -4.16 -46.02 6.06
N ILE A 800 -3.29 -45.88 7.06
CA ILE A 800 -3.29 -46.71 8.26
C ILE A 800 -3.41 -45.80 9.48
N ILE A 801 -4.31 -46.14 10.39
CA ILE A 801 -4.48 -45.44 11.68
C ILE A 801 -4.25 -46.43 12.81
N LEU A 802 -3.41 -46.02 13.75
CA LEU A 802 -3.18 -46.70 15.02
C LEU A 802 -3.72 -45.84 16.17
N TYR A 803 -4.67 -46.36 16.93
CA TYR A 803 -5.19 -45.74 18.15
C TYR A 803 -4.47 -46.34 19.36
N TYR A 804 -4.15 -45.52 20.35
CA TYR A 804 -3.55 -45.95 21.61
C TYR A 804 -3.98 -45.05 22.79
N GLU A 805 -4.10 -45.65 23.97
CA GLU A 805 -4.49 -44.97 25.21
C GLU A 805 -3.27 -44.72 26.10
N ILE A 806 -3.33 -43.62 26.85
CA ILE A 806 -2.23 -43.13 27.69
C ILE A 806 -2.49 -43.54 29.14
N GLU A 807 -1.49 -44.15 29.79
CA GLU A 807 -1.56 -44.61 31.18
C GLU A 807 -1.32 -43.46 32.19
N ASN A 808 -2.07 -42.35 32.07
CA ASN A 808 -2.03 -41.25 33.04
C ASN A 808 -3.43 -40.61 33.24
N PRO A 809 -4.05 -40.75 34.43
CA PRO A 809 -5.38 -40.20 34.72
C PRO A 809 -5.41 -38.67 34.81
N GLU A 810 -4.28 -38.00 35.03
CA GLU A 810 -4.19 -36.52 35.09
C GLU A 810 -4.03 -35.87 33.71
N SER A 811 -3.80 -36.65 32.65
CA SER A 811 -3.62 -36.12 31.31
C SER A 811 -4.94 -35.59 30.74
N ILE A 812 -4.89 -34.38 30.18
CA ILE A 812 -6.01 -33.78 29.42
C ILE A 812 -6.31 -34.61 28.15
N ILE A 813 -5.27 -35.23 27.57
CA ILE A 813 -5.37 -36.10 26.39
C ILE A 813 -5.43 -37.56 26.86
N LYS A 814 -6.56 -38.24 26.64
CA LYS A 814 -6.76 -39.64 27.05
C LYS A 814 -6.24 -40.66 26.04
N TYR A 815 -6.21 -40.31 24.76
CA TYR A 815 -5.78 -41.18 23.68
C TYR A 815 -5.09 -40.37 22.58
N ARG A 816 -4.30 -41.07 21.76
CA ARG A 816 -3.68 -40.51 20.56
C ARG A 816 -3.89 -41.43 19.36
N THR A 817 -3.83 -40.86 18.16
CA THR A 817 -3.89 -41.59 16.89
C THR A 817 -2.65 -41.32 16.06
N LEU A 818 -1.96 -42.39 15.61
CA LEU A 818 -0.86 -42.32 14.67
C LEU A 818 -1.36 -42.60 13.25
N ARG A 819 -1.20 -41.62 12.37
CA ARG A 819 -1.62 -41.65 10.97
C ARG A 819 -0.43 -41.93 10.05
N MET A 820 -0.52 -42.99 9.24
CA MET A 820 0.54 -43.43 8.33
C MET A 820 0.01 -43.52 6.90
N LEU A 821 0.81 -43.05 5.94
CA LEU A 821 0.50 -43.08 4.51
C LEU A 821 1.62 -43.79 3.75
N TYR A 822 1.24 -44.79 2.96
CA TYR A 822 2.13 -45.48 2.03
C TYR A 822 1.52 -45.53 0.64
N ASN A 823 2.34 -45.30 -0.39
CA ASN A 823 1.93 -45.38 -1.78
C ASN A 823 2.62 -46.58 -2.43
N LEU A 824 1.82 -47.42 -3.10
CA LEU A 824 2.26 -48.64 -3.76
C LEU A 824 1.87 -48.59 -5.24
N GLU A 825 2.76 -49.07 -6.11
CA GLU A 825 2.47 -49.30 -7.52
C GLU A 825 2.40 -50.81 -7.78
N VAL A 826 1.20 -51.31 -8.05
CA VAL A 826 0.95 -52.73 -8.32
C VAL A 826 0.94 -52.97 -9.84
N PHE A 827 1.94 -53.69 -10.33
CA PHE A 827 2.05 -54.09 -11.73
C PHE A 827 1.28 -55.38 -11.99
N PRO A 828 0.74 -55.60 -13.21
CA PRO A 828 0.17 -56.89 -13.58
C PRO A 828 1.24 -57.99 -13.52
N SER A 829 0.90 -59.14 -12.93
CA SER A 829 1.78 -60.32 -12.82
C SER A 829 1.55 -61.30 -13.98
N LEU A 830 0.52 -62.12 -13.85
CA LEU A 830 0.08 -63.13 -14.79
C LEU A 830 -1.29 -62.76 -15.35
N ASP A 831 -1.45 -62.93 -16.65
CA ASP A 831 -2.74 -62.83 -17.35
C ASP A 831 -3.20 -64.24 -17.66
N VAL A 832 -4.29 -64.67 -17.03
CA VAL A 832 -4.82 -66.03 -17.15
C VAL A 832 -6.18 -65.94 -17.83
N SER A 833 -6.32 -66.62 -18.96
CA SER A 833 -7.58 -66.72 -19.69
C SER A 833 -7.97 -68.18 -19.89
N PHE A 834 -9.28 -68.44 -19.85
CA PHE A 834 -9.83 -69.78 -19.97
C PHE A 834 -10.78 -69.84 -21.16
N GLN A 835 -10.63 -70.86 -21.99
CA GLN A 835 -11.61 -71.25 -23.01
C GLN A 835 -12.13 -72.64 -22.66
N ILE A 836 -13.43 -72.75 -22.43
CA ILE A 836 -14.10 -73.99 -22.07
C ILE A 836 -14.87 -74.49 -23.29
N SER A 837 -14.60 -75.71 -23.72
CA SER A 837 -15.32 -76.39 -24.79
C SER A 837 -15.89 -77.72 -24.28
N ALA A 838 -17.05 -78.11 -24.80
CA ALA A 838 -17.65 -79.40 -24.47
C ALA A 838 -16.79 -80.53 -25.07
N CYS A 839 -16.57 -81.61 -24.30
CA CYS A 839 -15.86 -82.77 -24.80
C CYS A 839 -16.73 -83.50 -25.86
N PRO A 840 -16.24 -83.76 -27.08
CA PRO A 840 -17.03 -84.43 -28.11
C PRO A 840 -17.41 -85.88 -27.75
N SER A 841 -16.68 -86.51 -26.84
CA SER A 841 -16.83 -87.93 -26.48
C SER A 841 -17.73 -88.18 -25.26
N THR A 842 -18.00 -87.18 -24.42
CA THR A 842 -18.67 -87.34 -23.12
C THR A 842 -19.38 -86.03 -22.71
N LEU A 843 -20.70 -86.09 -22.45
CA LEU A 843 -21.51 -84.93 -22.04
C LEU A 843 -21.23 -84.44 -20.61
N GLU A 844 -20.50 -85.21 -19.80
CA GLU A 844 -20.17 -84.89 -18.40
C GLU A 844 -18.72 -84.39 -18.20
N GLU A 845 -18.00 -84.15 -19.30
CA GLU A 845 -16.62 -83.65 -19.29
C GLU A 845 -16.48 -82.41 -20.17
N PHE A 846 -15.75 -81.41 -19.69
CA PHE A 846 -15.42 -80.21 -20.45
C PHE A 846 -13.91 -80.11 -20.61
N LEU A 847 -13.47 -79.80 -21.84
CA LEU A 847 -12.09 -79.45 -22.14
C LEU A 847 -11.88 -77.98 -21.79
N VAL A 848 -10.91 -77.71 -20.92
CA VAL A 848 -10.52 -76.36 -20.54
C VAL A 848 -9.13 -76.09 -21.08
N ARG A 849 -9.05 -75.16 -22.02
CA ARG A 849 -7.78 -74.54 -22.41
C ARG A 849 -7.52 -73.37 -21.47
N MET A 850 -6.45 -73.43 -20.70
CA MET A 850 -5.94 -72.33 -19.91
C MET A 850 -4.73 -71.73 -20.62
N ASP A 851 -4.82 -70.46 -20.99
CA ASP A 851 -3.70 -69.69 -21.52
C ASP A 851 -3.17 -68.77 -20.39
N VAL A 852 -1.89 -68.91 -20.05
CA VAL A 852 -1.22 -68.11 -19.02
C VAL A 852 -0.09 -67.31 -19.67
N ALA A 853 -0.13 -66.00 -19.54
CA ALA A 853 0.90 -65.09 -20.05
C ALA A 853 1.56 -64.30 -18.91
N ASN A 854 2.90 -64.31 -18.87
CA ASN A 854 3.67 -63.47 -17.95
C ASN A 854 3.73 -62.04 -18.52
N LYS A 855 3.04 -61.10 -17.85
CA LYS A 855 2.99 -59.68 -18.26
C LYS A 855 4.14 -58.85 -17.70
N THR A 856 5.00 -59.45 -16.88
CA THR A 856 6.14 -58.76 -16.30
C THR A 856 7.29 -58.65 -17.29
N SER A 857 8.14 -57.63 -17.12
CA SER A 857 9.27 -57.33 -18.01
C SER A 857 10.61 -57.88 -17.51
N SER A 858 10.66 -58.49 -16.33
CA SER A 858 11.92 -58.91 -15.69
C SER A 858 11.81 -60.07 -14.69
N LYS A 859 10.61 -60.47 -14.28
CA LYS A 859 10.42 -61.56 -13.31
C LYS A 859 10.01 -62.84 -14.04
N ASN A 860 10.54 -63.96 -13.58
CA ASN A 860 10.14 -65.29 -14.05
C ASN A 860 9.24 -65.91 -12.98
N PHE A 861 8.16 -66.57 -13.38
CA PHE A 861 7.24 -67.23 -12.45
C PHE A 861 7.33 -68.74 -12.59
N GLN A 862 7.37 -69.45 -11.47
CA GLN A 862 7.21 -70.89 -11.44
C GLN A 862 5.78 -71.21 -10.96
N ILE A 863 5.08 -72.06 -11.71
CA ILE A 863 3.71 -72.45 -11.36
C ILE A 863 3.78 -73.79 -10.65
N HIS A 864 3.42 -73.80 -9.37
CA HIS A 864 3.50 -74.98 -8.51
C HIS A 864 2.22 -75.82 -8.51
N GLN A 865 1.07 -75.15 -8.43
CA GLN A 865 -0.22 -75.80 -8.22
C GLN A 865 -1.31 -75.03 -8.96
N LEU A 866 -2.26 -75.77 -9.53
CA LEU A 866 -3.54 -75.26 -9.98
C LEU A 866 -4.63 -75.91 -9.14
N SER A 867 -5.52 -75.10 -8.61
CA SER A 867 -6.60 -75.58 -7.74
C SER A 867 -7.93 -75.05 -8.20
N SER A 868 -8.92 -75.94 -8.27
CA SER A 868 -10.31 -75.61 -8.55
C SER A 868 -11.11 -75.70 -7.26
N ILE A 869 -11.87 -74.65 -6.97
CA ILE A 869 -12.79 -74.58 -5.83
C ILE A 869 -14.21 -74.72 -6.36
N GLY A 870 -14.90 -75.80 -6.01
CA GLY A 870 -16.27 -76.03 -6.47
C GLY A 870 -16.96 -77.22 -5.82
N TYR A 871 -18.28 -77.27 -5.96
CA TYR A 871 -19.10 -78.32 -5.32
C TYR A 871 -19.27 -79.58 -6.17
N GLN A 872 -19.18 -79.46 -7.51
CA GLN A 872 -19.62 -80.51 -8.44
C GLN A 872 -18.60 -80.89 -9.51
N TRP A 873 -17.54 -80.10 -9.69
CA TRP A 873 -16.60 -80.23 -10.80
C TRP A 873 -15.18 -80.39 -10.26
N GLU A 874 -14.50 -81.42 -10.75
CA GLU A 874 -13.12 -81.77 -10.42
C GLU A 874 -12.23 -81.48 -11.64
N ILE A 875 -11.03 -80.94 -11.42
CA ILE A 875 -10.09 -80.63 -12.50
C ILE A 875 -9.00 -81.70 -12.58
N SER A 876 -8.72 -82.18 -13.78
CA SER A 876 -7.72 -83.22 -14.03
C SER A 876 -6.86 -82.87 -15.25
N LEU A 877 -5.59 -83.29 -15.29
CA LEU A 877 -4.73 -83.09 -16.45
C LEU A 877 -5.07 -84.11 -17.56
N LEU A 878 -5.02 -83.70 -18.83
CA LEU A 878 -5.34 -84.60 -19.96
C LEU A 878 -4.23 -85.62 -20.29
N GLN A 879 -3.00 -85.41 -19.83
CA GLN A 879 -1.85 -86.30 -20.04
C GLN A 879 -1.01 -86.45 -18.74
N PRO A 880 -0.38 -87.62 -18.47
CA PRO A 880 0.55 -87.75 -17.35
C PRO A 880 1.84 -86.95 -17.60
N THR A 881 2.38 -86.35 -16.54
CA THR A 881 3.49 -85.38 -16.50
C THR A 881 4.88 -85.84 -17.00
N ASP A 882 5.02 -87.03 -17.60
CA ASP A 882 6.33 -87.65 -17.81
C ASP A 882 7.04 -87.30 -19.14
N SER A 883 6.45 -86.48 -20.01
CA SER A 883 7.10 -86.20 -21.33
C SER A 883 7.02 -84.78 -21.88
N MET A 884 6.49 -83.78 -21.16
CA MET A 884 6.32 -82.44 -21.75
C MET A 884 6.67 -81.21 -20.90
N TYR A 885 7.14 -81.30 -19.65
CA TYR A 885 7.54 -80.11 -18.88
C TYR A 885 8.65 -80.42 -17.87
N SER A 886 9.91 -80.07 -18.18
CA SER A 886 10.77 -79.51 -17.13
C SER A 886 10.04 -78.25 -16.63
N SER A 887 9.91 -78.11 -15.30
CA SER A 887 9.18 -77.04 -14.60
C SER A 887 8.85 -75.81 -15.47
N PRO A 888 7.56 -75.42 -15.67
CA PRO A 888 7.23 -74.27 -16.50
C PRO A 888 7.62 -72.99 -15.75
N THR A 889 8.90 -72.68 -15.78
CA THR A 889 9.44 -71.39 -15.40
C THR A 889 9.06 -70.45 -16.55
N LEU A 890 7.99 -69.69 -16.34
CA LEU A 890 7.45 -68.77 -17.34
C LEU A 890 8.32 -67.51 -17.36
N LEU A 891 9.15 -67.39 -18.41
CA LEU A 891 10.01 -66.24 -18.59
C LEU A 891 9.20 -64.95 -18.81
N SER A 892 9.79 -63.81 -18.47
CA SER A 892 9.22 -62.48 -18.75
C SER A 892 8.70 -62.37 -20.20
N GLY A 893 7.44 -62.01 -20.38
CA GLY A 893 6.80 -61.85 -21.69
C GLY A 893 6.40 -63.14 -22.41
N GLN A 894 6.69 -64.31 -21.84
CA GLN A 894 6.31 -65.60 -22.40
C GLN A 894 4.87 -65.98 -22.04
N ALA A 895 4.21 -66.73 -22.90
CA ALA A 895 2.91 -67.34 -22.64
C ALA A 895 2.94 -68.84 -22.92
N PHE A 896 2.15 -69.62 -22.19
CA PHE A 896 1.91 -71.03 -22.49
C PHE A 896 0.42 -71.35 -22.39
N SER A 897 0.03 -72.42 -23.07
CA SER A 897 -1.32 -72.97 -23.06
C SER A 897 -1.26 -74.38 -22.45
N CYS A 898 -2.08 -74.66 -21.44
CA CYS A 898 -2.28 -76.02 -20.94
C CYS A 898 -3.74 -76.45 -21.11
N TYR A 899 -3.92 -77.74 -21.42
CA TYR A 899 -5.23 -78.35 -21.60
C TYR A 899 -5.57 -79.21 -20.39
N LEU A 900 -6.69 -78.89 -19.78
CA LEU A 900 -7.23 -79.48 -18.55
C LEU A 900 -8.61 -80.07 -18.86
N MET A 901 -9.05 -81.01 -18.04
CA MET A 901 -10.35 -81.64 -18.16
C MET A 901 -11.14 -81.44 -16.87
N LEU A 902 -12.25 -80.73 -16.99
CA LEU A 902 -13.24 -80.59 -15.93
C LEU A 902 -14.19 -81.78 -16.00
N LYS A 903 -14.22 -82.59 -14.94
CA LYS A 903 -15.10 -83.75 -14.83
C LYS A 903 -16.15 -83.51 -13.77
N LYS A 904 -17.38 -83.92 -14.05
CA LYS A 904 -18.41 -83.97 -13.02
C LYS A 904 -18.04 -85.07 -12.01
N ARG A 905 -17.98 -84.72 -10.74
CA ARG A 905 -17.59 -85.67 -9.69
C ARG A 905 -18.60 -86.81 -9.61
N LYS A 906 -18.16 -88.06 -9.80
CA LYS A 906 -19.02 -89.24 -9.58
C LYS A 906 -19.27 -89.36 -8.08
N ARG A 907 -20.55 -89.37 -7.66
CA ARG A 907 -20.90 -89.70 -6.27
C ARG A 907 -20.35 -91.10 -5.97
N LEU A 908 -19.49 -91.22 -4.94
CA LEU A 908 -19.25 -92.53 -4.35
C LEU A 908 -20.56 -92.91 -3.64
N ASP A 909 -21.27 -93.89 -4.18
CA ASP A 909 -22.44 -94.47 -3.52
C ASP A 909 -21.96 -95.27 -2.29
N SER A 910 -21.87 -94.59 -1.15
CA SER A 910 -21.96 -95.23 0.16
C SER A 910 -23.13 -94.58 0.90
N SER A 911 -24.14 -95.42 1.15
CA SER A 911 -25.41 -95.25 1.87
C SER A 911 -25.55 -94.07 2.85
N GLU A 912 -26.70 -93.40 2.69
CA GLU A 912 -27.53 -92.70 3.69
C GLU A 912 -26.88 -91.68 4.65
N GLY A 913 -27.23 -90.39 4.46
CA GLY A 913 -27.13 -89.37 5.51
C GLY A 913 -26.95 -87.95 4.96
N ASN A 914 -27.78 -87.00 5.39
CA ASN A 914 -27.68 -85.56 5.12
C ASN A 914 -26.32 -84.97 5.55
N GLY A 915 -25.31 -85.05 4.68
CA GLY A 915 -24.06 -84.29 4.79
C GLY A 915 -24.15 -83.02 3.96
N SER A 916 -23.90 -81.86 4.57
CA SER A 916 -23.65 -80.60 3.88
C SER A 916 -22.64 -80.80 2.74
N LEU A 917 -22.92 -80.25 1.55
CA LEU A 917 -21.96 -80.21 0.43
C LEU A 917 -20.67 -79.52 0.91
N SER A 918 -19.67 -80.28 1.34
CA SER A 918 -18.36 -79.76 1.70
C SER A 918 -17.71 -79.15 0.46
N LEU A 919 -17.18 -77.93 0.57
CA LEU A 919 -16.37 -77.30 -0.46
C LEU A 919 -15.21 -78.24 -0.82
N ALA A 920 -15.23 -78.82 -2.02
CA ALA A 920 -14.21 -79.75 -2.43
C ALA A 920 -13.15 -79.00 -3.24
N VAL A 921 -11.91 -78.98 -2.73
CA VAL A 921 -10.77 -78.44 -3.47
C VAL A 921 -10.16 -79.59 -4.29
N SER A 922 -10.10 -79.40 -5.61
CA SER A 922 -9.42 -80.30 -6.54
C SER A 922 -8.08 -79.68 -6.91
N ASP A 923 -6.98 -80.30 -6.48
CA ASP A 923 -5.61 -79.79 -6.65
C ASP A 923 -4.87 -80.59 -7.72
N VAL A 924 -4.26 -79.87 -8.67
CA VAL A 924 -3.37 -80.42 -9.70
C VAL A 924 -1.97 -79.83 -9.50
N PRO A 925 -0.97 -80.65 -9.14
CA PRO A 925 0.41 -80.19 -9.05
C PRO A 925 1.00 -80.04 -10.45
N LEU A 926 1.75 -78.95 -10.67
CA LEU A 926 2.37 -78.62 -11.97
C LEU A 926 3.92 -78.59 -11.92
N SER A 927 4.54 -78.84 -10.77
CA SER A 927 6.00 -78.92 -10.58
C SER A 927 6.48 -80.30 -10.11
N THR A 928 7.61 -80.79 -10.63
CA THR A 928 8.18 -82.13 -10.38
C THR A 928 9.48 -82.16 -9.57
N GLU A 929 10.01 -81.05 -9.06
CA GLU A 929 11.25 -81.08 -8.27
C GLU A 929 11.03 -81.69 -6.88
N GLY A 930 11.83 -82.73 -6.60
CA GLY A 930 11.68 -83.60 -5.45
C GLY A 930 11.99 -82.93 -4.11
N GLY A 931 11.08 -83.13 -3.16
CA GLY A 931 11.25 -82.77 -1.75
C GLY A 931 9.92 -82.48 -1.09
N GLY A 932 9.17 -83.52 -0.69
CA GLY A 932 7.95 -83.41 0.13
C GLY A 932 6.77 -82.68 -0.53
N ARG A 933 5.67 -83.39 -0.83
CA ARG A 933 4.42 -82.80 -1.35
C ARG A 933 3.81 -81.79 -0.37
N VAL A 934 4.27 -80.54 -0.37
CA VAL A 934 3.55 -79.44 0.28
C VAL A 934 2.55 -78.91 -0.74
N MET A 935 1.31 -79.38 -0.63
CA MET A 935 0.18 -78.80 -1.37
C MET A 935 -0.35 -77.64 -0.55
N TYR A 936 -0.66 -76.54 -1.22
CA TYR A 936 -1.19 -75.34 -0.58
C TYR A 936 -2.71 -75.44 -0.45
N ASP A 937 -3.22 -75.07 0.72
CA ASP A 937 -4.66 -74.99 0.97
C ASP A 937 -5.15 -73.58 0.67
N ILE A 938 -5.84 -73.44 -0.46
CA ILE A 938 -6.45 -72.18 -0.88
C ILE A 938 -7.93 -72.05 -0.48
N SER A 939 -8.47 -72.98 0.32
CA SER A 939 -9.85 -72.86 0.82
C SER A 939 -10.03 -71.67 1.77
N LEU A 940 -8.95 -71.20 2.40
CA LEU A 940 -8.92 -70.07 3.34
C LEU A 940 -8.54 -68.73 2.68
N SER A 941 -8.26 -68.70 1.36
CA SER A 941 -7.81 -67.49 0.65
C SER A 941 -8.93 -66.67 0.00
N GLN A 942 -10.20 -67.09 0.13
CA GLN A 942 -11.39 -66.35 -0.35
C GLN A 942 -12.00 -65.42 0.70
#